data_AF-A0A1Q5ATH3-F1
#
_entry.id   AF-A0A1Q5ATH3-F1
#
_cell.length_a   1.000
_cell.length_b   1.000
_cell.length_c   1.000
_cell.angle_alpha   90.00
_cell.angle_beta   90.00
_cell.angle_gamma   90.00
#
_symmetry.space_group_name_H-M   'P 1'
#
loop_
_entity.id
_entity.type
_entity.pdbx_description
1 polymer ?
#
loop_
_entity_poly.entity_id
_entity_poly.type
_entity_poly.pdbx_seq_one_letter_code
_entity_poly.pdbx_strand_id
1 'polypeptide(L)'
;MIRTMVRMRARPGCEPAVAAAWRTAAGQIAGLAGNLRQDLLLDASDPRVFVVVTEWADESALRDYENGAVAGRFAGAVRPLVEPPGPGSYRVMRDPGGAGSTIFVDVEVTVPAARLAEFERGYAEVLTRMAGIPGYVREELLREPGTDIFHIFAEWNSEAEFHRWIGDPAHAEQEAGPIAPFLLDFRRRLFHVAADSGSTWALSTGREADVDRTTDVLVVGAGPTGLTAAVELARRGIECRVIDKLATPPGQADKAIGVHCRTMELWEDQGIVREAMDAGIWLTGNMVFVNGVETHRMSWELPELPYAHLGLPQYETERILTERLATLGVRPQRGADLVEFTQDDDGVLATVATADGGRETVRAKYLVGCDGAHSRVRELLGLTFTGGLGRFPQLFMLGDVDVDWDMPDGHLLRFLHETDGRMDGMLVCVPLRGEARYRIATLAPPRFFAQTGGQDAPPGFSEELAAPTLADVQAALDHLAPPGTRASNLRWSSVFRISHGIVDRYRDGRVFVAGDAAHLHPPAGGQGMNTGIQDAWNLAWKLALAVRGIAAPGLLDSYETERRPEGEEIVGRAVRMAFTDELDREDLKRQFLQEMSMLLSYADSPLVGECLTDPDALRQGPRPGDRAPDVGGLRRQGVGHPLRLRDLTRGTRHTLLVYADGSADEAALAAVEKLYAEVRGQTAGEVDGYLLLGPDGRAPRLLAPPVVRDDEGRFRATYGVTGTAVYLVRPDGHVGFRSQPIDADALRKHLHLVFGGAR
;
A
#
# COMPACT_ATOMS: atom_id res chain seq x y z
N MET A 1 -17.66 -22.71 4.40
CA MET A 1 -17.03 -23.91 3.80
C MET A 1 -17.21 -25.12 4.70
N ILE A 2 -17.47 -26.29 4.09
CA ILE A 2 -17.52 -27.60 4.75
C ILE A 2 -16.59 -28.55 4.00
N ARG A 3 -15.69 -29.22 4.72
CA ARG A 3 -14.82 -30.26 4.17
C ARG A 3 -15.34 -31.63 4.62
N THR A 4 -15.49 -32.56 3.69
CA THR A 4 -15.74 -33.96 4.01
C THR A 4 -14.60 -34.84 3.54
N MET A 5 -14.24 -35.82 4.37
CA MET A 5 -13.12 -36.73 4.14
C MET A 5 -13.64 -38.17 4.13
N VAL A 6 -13.64 -38.80 2.95
CA VAL A 6 -14.01 -40.20 2.75
C VAL A 6 -12.74 -41.05 2.74
N ARG A 7 -12.43 -41.74 3.85
CA ARG A 7 -11.31 -42.68 3.91
C ARG A 7 -11.74 -44.05 3.39
N MET A 8 -11.08 -44.52 2.34
CA MET A 8 -11.36 -45.81 1.71
C MET A 8 -10.06 -46.60 1.49
N ARG A 9 -10.12 -47.90 1.78
CA ARG A 9 -8.97 -48.80 1.63
C ARG A 9 -9.19 -49.71 0.44
N ALA A 10 -8.40 -49.56 -0.61
CA ALA A 10 -8.47 -50.40 -1.81
C ALA A 10 -8.13 -51.86 -1.47
N ARG A 11 -8.86 -52.81 -2.05
CA ARG A 11 -8.49 -54.24 -2.02
C ARG A 11 -7.16 -54.45 -2.75
N PRO A 12 -6.35 -55.46 -2.39
CA PRO A 12 -5.03 -55.65 -2.99
C PRO A 12 -5.12 -55.79 -4.51
N GLY A 13 -4.42 -54.93 -5.25
CA GLY A 13 -4.43 -54.89 -6.72
C GLY A 13 -5.57 -54.06 -7.34
N CYS A 14 -6.44 -53.44 -6.53
CA CYS A 14 -7.50 -52.55 -7.01
C CYS A 14 -7.13 -51.06 -6.94
N GLU A 15 -5.92 -50.70 -6.48
CA GLU A 15 -5.47 -49.33 -6.25
C GLU A 15 -5.54 -48.46 -7.54
N PRO A 16 -5.09 -48.92 -8.73
CA PRO A 16 -5.21 -48.13 -9.96
C PRO A 16 -6.67 -47.97 -10.42
N ALA A 17 -7.53 -48.94 -10.09
CA ALA A 17 -8.94 -48.91 -10.44
C ALA A 17 -9.72 -47.91 -9.56
N VAL A 18 -9.38 -47.79 -8.26
CA VAL A 18 -9.93 -46.74 -7.38
C VAL A 18 -9.55 -45.36 -7.90
N ALA A 19 -8.28 -45.14 -8.26
CA ALA A 19 -7.82 -43.86 -8.84
C ALA A 19 -8.42 -43.56 -10.23
N ALA A 20 -8.82 -44.57 -11.01
CA ALA A 20 -9.55 -44.38 -12.27
C ALA A 20 -11.04 -44.08 -12.05
N ALA A 21 -11.69 -44.77 -11.11
CA ALA A 21 -13.06 -44.51 -10.69
C ALA A 21 -13.21 -43.09 -10.11
N TRP A 22 -12.24 -42.65 -9.29
CA TRP A 22 -12.19 -41.27 -8.81
C TRP A 22 -12.07 -40.27 -9.96
N ARG A 23 -11.05 -40.37 -10.83
CA ARG A 23 -10.87 -39.37 -11.91
C ARG A 23 -12.09 -39.23 -12.82
N THR A 24 -12.83 -40.33 -13.03
CA THR A 24 -14.10 -40.33 -13.78
C THR A 24 -15.21 -39.58 -13.04
N ALA A 25 -15.25 -39.67 -11.71
CA ALA A 25 -16.18 -38.93 -10.86
C ALA A 25 -15.74 -37.48 -10.64
N ALA A 26 -14.46 -37.20 -10.44
CA ALA A 26 -13.91 -35.88 -10.14
C ALA A 26 -14.30 -34.82 -11.19
N GLY A 27 -14.20 -35.14 -12.48
CA GLY A 27 -14.66 -34.26 -13.55
C GLY A 27 -16.18 -34.07 -13.64
N GLN A 28 -16.97 -34.88 -12.93
CA GLN A 28 -18.41 -34.70 -12.74
C GLN A 28 -18.72 -33.97 -11.42
N ILE A 29 -17.88 -34.12 -10.39
CA ILE A 29 -17.99 -33.47 -9.08
C ILE A 29 -17.61 -31.99 -9.20
N ALA A 30 -16.52 -31.68 -9.91
CA ALA A 30 -16.11 -30.31 -10.26
C ALA A 30 -17.14 -29.54 -11.10
N GLY A 31 -18.12 -30.23 -11.69
CA GLY A 31 -19.26 -29.63 -12.40
C GLY A 31 -20.49 -29.40 -11.53
N LEU A 32 -20.42 -29.67 -10.23
CA LEU A 32 -21.52 -29.46 -9.28
C LEU A 32 -21.41 -28.07 -8.65
N ALA A 33 -22.54 -27.36 -8.61
CA ALA A 33 -22.59 -26.01 -8.06
C ALA A 33 -22.16 -25.99 -6.58
N GLY A 34 -21.15 -25.16 -6.25
CA GLY A 34 -20.62 -24.99 -4.90
C GLY A 34 -19.65 -26.09 -4.44
N ASN A 35 -19.22 -26.99 -5.33
CA ASN A 35 -17.99 -27.75 -5.09
C ASN A 35 -16.79 -26.81 -5.24
N LEU A 36 -16.03 -26.60 -4.16
CA LEU A 36 -14.84 -25.74 -4.15
C LEU A 36 -13.57 -26.53 -4.50
N ARG A 37 -13.47 -27.76 -3.97
CA ARG A 37 -12.29 -28.62 -4.10
C ARG A 37 -12.72 -30.08 -4.09
N GLN A 38 -12.02 -30.93 -4.84
CA GLN A 38 -12.35 -32.34 -5.00
C GLN A 38 -11.09 -33.13 -5.33
N ASP A 39 -10.40 -33.56 -4.28
CA ASP A 39 -9.13 -34.29 -4.37
C ASP A 39 -9.25 -35.74 -3.90
N LEU A 40 -8.30 -36.53 -4.36
CA LEU A 40 -8.03 -37.88 -3.89
C LEU A 40 -6.61 -37.87 -3.35
N LEU A 41 -6.45 -37.72 -2.04
CA LEU A 41 -5.15 -37.83 -1.39
C LEU A 41 -4.81 -39.31 -1.15
N LEU A 42 -3.51 -39.61 -1.12
CA LEU A 42 -2.95 -40.88 -0.67
C LEU A 42 -2.39 -40.72 0.74
N ASP A 43 -2.53 -41.76 1.55
CA ASP A 43 -1.80 -41.90 2.80
C ASP A 43 -0.32 -42.15 2.49
N ALA A 44 0.58 -41.31 3.02
CA ALA A 44 2.02 -41.44 2.73
C ALA A 44 2.63 -42.72 3.33
N SER A 45 1.96 -43.36 4.31
CA SER A 45 2.41 -44.59 4.96
C SER A 45 1.81 -45.88 4.38
N ASP A 46 0.66 -45.79 3.70
CA ASP A 46 -0.01 -46.95 3.09
C ASP A 46 -0.66 -46.60 1.73
N PRO A 47 -0.04 -46.98 0.59
CA PRO A 47 -0.52 -46.63 -0.75
C PRO A 47 -1.84 -47.32 -1.15
N ARG A 48 -2.43 -48.16 -0.27
CA ARG A 48 -3.77 -48.71 -0.45
C ARG A 48 -4.86 -47.86 0.21
N VAL A 49 -4.49 -46.85 0.99
CA VAL A 49 -5.41 -45.95 1.68
C VAL A 49 -5.53 -44.66 0.88
N PHE A 50 -6.77 -44.40 0.45
CA PHE A 50 -7.16 -43.20 -0.27
C PHE A 50 -8.07 -42.36 0.64
N VAL A 51 -7.89 -41.04 0.60
CA VAL A 51 -8.75 -40.07 1.26
C VAL A 51 -9.33 -39.17 0.18
N VAL A 52 -10.61 -39.35 -0.15
CA VAL A 52 -11.33 -38.37 -0.96
C VAL A 52 -11.65 -37.17 -0.08
N VAL A 53 -11.08 -36.02 -0.41
CA VAL A 53 -11.36 -34.74 0.24
C VAL A 53 -12.25 -33.95 -0.71
N THR A 54 -13.45 -33.61 -0.27
CA THR A 54 -14.32 -32.67 -1.00
C THR A 54 -14.65 -31.47 -0.12
N GLU A 55 -14.43 -30.27 -0.66
CA GLU A 55 -14.80 -29.02 -0.03
C GLU A 55 -16.01 -28.42 -0.75
N TRP A 56 -16.90 -27.85 0.05
CA TRP A 56 -18.20 -27.36 -0.34
C TRP A 56 -18.38 -25.96 0.23
N ALA A 57 -18.85 -25.01 -0.58
CA ALA A 57 -19.04 -23.60 -0.20
C ALA A 57 -19.77 -23.48 1.15
N ASP A 58 -20.81 -24.26 1.24
CA ASP A 58 -21.89 -24.18 2.20
C ASP A 58 -22.42 -25.59 2.47
N GLU A 59 -23.49 -25.69 3.26
CA GLU A 59 -24.13 -26.97 3.49
C GLU A 59 -24.98 -27.44 2.27
N SER A 60 -25.49 -26.56 1.39
CA SER A 60 -26.14 -26.94 0.10
C SER A 60 -25.27 -27.82 -0.75
N ALA A 61 -24.03 -27.43 -1.00
CA ALA A 61 -23.33 -27.98 -2.15
C ALA A 61 -22.92 -29.44 -1.86
N LEU A 62 -22.53 -29.71 -0.61
CA LEU A 62 -22.45 -31.05 -0.06
C LEU A 62 -23.80 -31.78 -0.15
N ARG A 63 -24.89 -31.08 0.19
CA ARG A 63 -26.25 -31.62 0.22
C ARG A 63 -26.80 -32.00 -1.16
N ASP A 64 -26.47 -31.24 -2.20
CA ASP A 64 -26.82 -31.47 -3.59
C ASP A 64 -25.92 -32.57 -4.20
N TYR A 65 -24.69 -32.74 -3.69
CA TYR A 65 -23.77 -33.81 -4.09
C TYR A 65 -24.15 -35.20 -3.58
N GLU A 66 -24.32 -35.45 -2.27
CA GLU A 66 -24.52 -36.85 -1.80
C GLU A 66 -25.86 -37.44 -2.28
N ASN A 67 -26.90 -36.60 -2.43
CA ASN A 67 -28.17 -36.95 -3.07
C ASN A 67 -28.03 -37.13 -4.61
N GLY A 68 -26.97 -36.55 -5.19
CA GLY A 68 -26.79 -36.42 -6.63
C GLY A 68 -26.43 -37.73 -7.32
N ALA A 69 -26.85 -37.84 -8.58
CA ALA A 69 -26.53 -39.01 -9.41
C ALA A 69 -25.01 -39.22 -9.62
N VAL A 70 -24.17 -38.21 -9.34
CA VAL A 70 -22.71 -38.31 -9.34
C VAL A 70 -22.20 -39.13 -8.16
N ALA A 71 -22.60 -38.81 -6.92
CA ALA A 71 -22.25 -39.59 -5.73
C ALA A 71 -22.73 -41.04 -5.83
N GLY A 72 -23.97 -41.25 -6.31
CA GLY A 72 -24.51 -42.59 -6.55
C GLY A 72 -23.69 -43.42 -7.55
N ARG A 73 -23.21 -42.81 -8.65
CA ARG A 73 -22.31 -43.48 -9.62
C ARG A 73 -20.94 -43.77 -9.00
N PHE A 74 -20.34 -42.81 -8.29
CA PHE A 74 -19.03 -42.98 -7.67
C PHE A 74 -19.05 -44.09 -6.60
N ALA A 75 -20.03 -44.06 -5.70
CA ALA A 75 -20.23 -45.10 -4.68
C ALA A 75 -20.51 -46.47 -5.31
N GLY A 76 -21.20 -46.54 -6.45
CA GLY A 76 -21.40 -47.77 -7.20
C GLY A 76 -20.11 -48.33 -7.81
N ALA A 77 -19.28 -47.46 -8.40
CA ALA A 77 -18.02 -47.84 -9.04
C ALA A 77 -16.93 -48.26 -8.04
N VAL A 78 -16.85 -47.63 -6.87
CA VAL A 78 -15.80 -47.89 -5.87
C VAL A 78 -16.13 -49.06 -4.94
N ARG A 79 -17.40 -49.31 -4.63
CA ARG A 79 -17.84 -50.38 -3.70
C ARG A 79 -17.24 -51.78 -3.95
N PRO A 80 -17.07 -52.30 -5.18
CA PRO A 80 -16.41 -53.59 -5.39
C PRO A 80 -14.88 -53.54 -5.24
N LEU A 81 -14.27 -52.35 -5.32
CA LEU A 81 -12.82 -52.14 -5.34
C LEU A 81 -12.22 -51.94 -3.93
N VAL A 82 -13.04 -51.61 -2.93
CA VAL A 82 -12.59 -51.27 -1.57
C VAL A 82 -13.03 -52.29 -0.51
N GLU A 83 -12.28 -52.33 0.58
CA GLU A 83 -12.66 -53.03 1.81
C GLU A 83 -13.87 -52.33 2.47
N PRO A 84 -14.67 -53.03 3.30
CA PRO A 84 -15.83 -52.43 3.97
C PRO A 84 -15.43 -51.23 4.86
N PRO A 85 -16.29 -50.19 4.97
CA PRO A 85 -16.02 -49.03 5.81
C PRO A 85 -15.91 -49.42 7.30
N GLY A 86 -14.86 -48.92 7.96
CA GLY A 86 -14.68 -48.99 9.41
C GLY A 86 -14.96 -47.64 10.10
N PRO A 87 -14.79 -47.56 11.44
CA PRO A 87 -14.94 -46.32 12.18
C PRO A 87 -14.06 -45.20 11.60
N GLY A 88 -14.67 -44.07 11.22
CA GLY A 88 -13.97 -42.94 10.60
C GLY A 88 -13.85 -42.97 9.07
N SER A 89 -14.54 -43.88 8.36
CA SER A 89 -14.57 -43.91 6.88
C SER A 89 -15.19 -42.67 6.24
N TYR A 90 -15.98 -41.89 6.99
CA TYR A 90 -16.47 -40.58 6.60
C TYR A 90 -16.40 -39.64 7.81
N ARG A 91 -15.79 -38.47 7.65
CA ARG A 91 -15.83 -37.37 8.63
C ARG A 91 -16.30 -36.10 7.93
N VAL A 92 -17.33 -35.46 8.48
CA VAL A 92 -17.81 -34.13 8.08
C VAL A 92 -17.21 -33.11 9.03
N MET A 93 -16.59 -32.07 8.46
CA MET A 93 -15.83 -31.08 9.20
C MET A 93 -16.18 -29.66 8.73
N ARG A 94 -16.32 -28.73 9.67
CA ARG A 94 -16.73 -27.34 9.39
C ARG A 94 -15.73 -26.34 9.92
N ASP A 95 -15.51 -25.25 9.21
CA ASP A 95 -14.71 -24.11 9.67
C ASP A 95 -15.20 -23.61 11.07
N PRO A 96 -14.33 -23.31 12.05
CA PRO A 96 -14.73 -22.81 13.38
C PRO A 96 -15.70 -21.63 13.36
N GLY A 97 -16.77 -21.76 14.15
CA GLY A 97 -17.78 -20.71 14.36
C GLY A 97 -18.55 -20.78 15.68
N GLY A 98 -18.20 -21.69 16.60
CA GLY A 98 -18.86 -21.78 17.90
C GLY A 98 -18.48 -22.98 18.78
N ALA A 99 -18.07 -22.67 20.02
CA ALA A 99 -18.14 -23.51 21.22
C ALA A 99 -17.69 -24.99 21.12
N GLY A 100 -16.37 -25.21 21.07
CA GLY A 100 -15.72 -26.28 21.85
C GLY A 100 -16.01 -27.73 21.48
N SER A 101 -15.29 -28.23 20.46
CA SER A 101 -15.13 -29.66 20.19
C SER A 101 -13.71 -29.94 19.65
N THR A 102 -13.38 -31.23 19.46
CA THR A 102 -12.15 -31.67 18.78
C THR A 102 -12.00 -30.98 17.43
N ILE A 103 -10.82 -30.37 17.20
CA ILE A 103 -10.49 -29.70 15.94
C ILE A 103 -9.50 -30.51 15.11
N PHE A 104 -9.46 -30.15 13.84
CA PHE A 104 -8.56 -30.66 12.83
C PHE A 104 -7.84 -29.49 12.18
N VAL A 105 -6.58 -29.68 11.85
CA VAL A 105 -5.72 -28.67 11.22
C VAL A 105 -5.12 -29.30 9.97
N ASP A 106 -5.39 -28.72 8.82
CA ASP A 106 -4.73 -29.07 7.57
C ASP A 106 -3.59 -28.06 7.34
N VAL A 107 -2.36 -28.57 7.18
CA VAL A 107 -1.16 -27.80 6.83
C VAL A 107 -0.65 -28.32 5.49
N GLU A 108 -0.94 -27.56 4.43
CA GLU A 108 -0.54 -27.83 3.05
C GLU A 108 0.88 -27.27 2.81
N VAL A 109 1.80 -28.12 2.36
CA VAL A 109 3.25 -27.87 2.26
C VAL A 109 3.78 -28.39 0.92
N THR A 110 4.50 -27.54 0.19
CA THR A 110 5.19 -27.93 -1.06
C THR A 110 6.58 -28.49 -0.74
N VAL A 111 6.86 -29.73 -1.15
CA VAL A 111 8.09 -30.46 -0.79
C VAL A 111 8.86 -30.87 -2.05
N PRO A 112 9.82 -30.05 -2.53
CA PRO A 112 10.53 -30.29 -3.77
C PRO A 112 11.13 -31.70 -3.86
N ALA A 113 10.91 -32.40 -4.96
CA ALA A 113 11.22 -33.84 -5.10
C ALA A 113 12.68 -34.21 -4.74
N ALA A 114 13.65 -33.31 -4.96
CA ALA A 114 15.05 -33.49 -4.58
C ALA A 114 15.30 -33.53 -3.06
N ARG A 115 14.39 -33.00 -2.24
CA ARG A 115 14.42 -32.97 -0.77
C ARG A 115 13.32 -33.82 -0.12
N LEU A 116 12.52 -34.57 -0.91
CA LEU A 116 11.43 -35.40 -0.37
C LEU A 116 11.90 -36.35 0.76
N ALA A 117 12.96 -37.11 0.53
CA ALA A 117 13.50 -38.03 1.54
C ALA A 117 14.10 -37.32 2.77
N GLU A 118 14.42 -36.02 2.67
CA GLU A 118 14.83 -35.19 3.81
C GLU A 118 13.61 -34.83 4.67
N PHE A 119 12.55 -34.33 4.02
CA PHE A 119 11.27 -34.01 4.64
C PHE A 119 10.62 -35.24 5.31
N GLU A 120 10.55 -36.39 4.63
CA GLU A 120 9.98 -37.64 5.18
C GLU A 120 10.69 -38.09 6.47
N ARG A 121 12.02 -37.95 6.55
CA ARG A 121 12.79 -38.25 7.77
C ARG A 121 12.56 -37.20 8.85
N GLY A 122 12.59 -35.92 8.49
CA GLY A 122 12.36 -34.82 9.43
C GLY A 122 10.98 -34.85 10.06
N TYR A 123 9.96 -35.16 9.25
CA TYR A 123 8.57 -35.30 9.68
C TYR A 123 8.39 -36.42 10.71
N ALA A 124 9.02 -37.58 10.52
CA ALA A 124 8.99 -38.67 11.51
C ALA A 124 9.62 -38.28 12.86
N GLU A 125 10.62 -37.39 12.86
CA GLU A 125 11.19 -36.82 14.07
C GLU A 125 10.22 -35.82 14.75
N VAL A 126 9.60 -34.92 13.98
CA VAL A 126 8.61 -33.95 14.49
C VAL A 126 7.38 -34.66 15.05
N LEU A 127 6.84 -35.68 14.37
CA LEU A 127 5.74 -36.51 14.85
C LEU A 127 6.02 -37.12 16.24
N THR A 128 7.29 -37.43 16.53
CA THR A 128 7.73 -37.94 17.84
C THR A 128 7.77 -36.85 18.91
N ARG A 129 8.06 -35.59 18.54
CA ARG A 129 8.00 -34.42 19.44
C ARG A 129 6.55 -34.02 19.73
N MET A 130 5.73 -33.91 18.68
CA MET A 130 4.31 -33.53 18.74
C MET A 130 3.50 -34.40 19.71
N ALA A 131 3.82 -35.69 19.80
CA ALA A 131 3.20 -36.63 20.74
C ALA A 131 3.29 -36.24 22.24
N GLY A 132 4.17 -35.30 22.62
CA GLY A 132 4.25 -34.74 23.97
C GLY A 132 3.44 -33.46 24.21
N ILE A 133 2.85 -32.85 23.17
CA ILE A 133 2.26 -31.52 23.24
C ILE A 133 0.86 -31.55 23.89
N PRO A 134 0.57 -30.73 24.94
CA PRO A 134 -0.75 -30.66 25.55
C PRO A 134 -1.84 -30.25 24.54
N GLY A 135 -2.86 -31.10 24.42
CA GLY A 135 -4.00 -30.88 23.52
C GLY A 135 -3.86 -31.51 22.14
N TYR A 136 -2.65 -31.88 21.70
CA TYR A 136 -2.45 -32.67 20.48
C TYR A 136 -2.94 -34.11 20.68
N VAL A 137 -3.54 -34.71 19.64
CA VAL A 137 -4.05 -36.09 19.67
C VAL A 137 -3.23 -37.00 18.76
N ARG A 138 -3.05 -36.60 17.49
CA ARG A 138 -2.34 -37.31 16.43
C ARG A 138 -2.31 -36.44 15.16
N GLU A 139 -1.46 -36.77 14.21
CA GLU A 139 -1.52 -36.23 12.85
C GLU A 139 -1.19 -37.29 11.80
N GLU A 140 -1.59 -37.05 10.57
CA GLU A 140 -1.38 -37.94 9.42
C GLU A 140 -0.74 -37.17 8.27
N LEU A 141 0.23 -37.78 7.58
CA LEU A 141 0.80 -37.22 6.35
C LEU A 141 0.06 -37.79 5.14
N LEU A 142 -0.66 -36.92 4.45
CA LEU A 142 -1.32 -37.22 3.18
C LEU A 142 -0.57 -36.53 2.03
N ARG A 143 -0.70 -37.07 0.81
CA ARG A 143 -0.06 -36.52 -0.39
C ARG A 143 -1.01 -36.52 -1.58
N GLU A 144 -0.94 -35.47 -2.39
CA GLU A 144 -1.58 -35.43 -3.70
C GLU A 144 -0.91 -36.40 -4.71
N PRO A 145 -1.68 -37.22 -5.47
CA PRO A 145 -1.13 -38.18 -6.41
C PRO A 145 -0.42 -37.54 -7.62
N GLY A 146 0.91 -37.54 -7.57
CA GLY A 146 1.77 -37.10 -8.68
C GLY A 146 2.23 -35.65 -8.61
N THR A 147 1.83 -34.88 -7.59
CA THR A 147 2.40 -33.56 -7.28
C THR A 147 3.45 -33.67 -6.18
N ASP A 148 4.09 -32.55 -5.85
CA ASP A 148 4.99 -32.37 -4.70
C ASP A 148 4.30 -31.73 -3.48
N ILE A 149 2.97 -31.68 -3.46
CA ILE A 149 2.17 -31.15 -2.35
C ILE A 149 1.84 -32.24 -1.32
N PHE A 150 2.08 -31.92 -0.06
CA PHE A 150 1.80 -32.73 1.13
C PHE A 150 0.85 -32.00 2.07
N HIS A 151 0.03 -32.76 2.78
CA HIS A 151 -0.89 -32.27 3.80
C HIS A 151 -0.54 -32.94 5.13
N ILE A 152 -0.09 -32.15 6.11
CA ILE A 152 0.01 -32.59 7.50
C ILE A 152 -1.36 -32.34 8.14
N PHE A 153 -2.09 -33.41 8.42
CA PHE A 153 -3.47 -33.35 8.87
C PHE A 153 -3.57 -33.75 10.35
N ALA A 154 -3.54 -32.75 11.24
CA ALA A 154 -3.48 -32.92 12.70
C ALA A 154 -4.87 -32.88 13.36
N GLU A 155 -5.03 -33.60 14.47
CA GLU A 155 -6.21 -33.71 15.32
C GLU A 155 -5.87 -33.21 16.73
N TRP A 156 -6.65 -32.29 17.28
CA TRP A 156 -6.42 -31.64 18.58
C TRP A 156 -7.70 -31.66 19.44
N ASN A 157 -7.55 -31.83 20.75
CA ASN A 157 -8.65 -31.88 21.72
C ASN A 157 -9.46 -30.58 21.77
N SER A 158 -8.81 -29.42 21.61
CA SER A 158 -9.48 -28.13 21.56
C SER A 158 -8.71 -27.06 20.77
N GLU A 159 -9.47 -26.13 20.19
CA GLU A 159 -8.95 -24.92 19.53
C GLU A 159 -8.08 -24.07 20.47
N ALA A 160 -8.45 -23.98 21.75
CA ALA A 160 -7.74 -23.16 22.74
C ALA A 160 -6.39 -23.74 23.18
N GLU A 161 -6.15 -25.04 22.99
CA GLU A 161 -4.83 -25.65 23.17
C GLU A 161 -3.96 -25.46 21.93
N PHE A 162 -4.54 -25.64 20.73
CA PHE A 162 -3.84 -25.40 19.47
C PHE A 162 -3.41 -23.93 19.30
N HIS A 163 -4.30 -22.96 19.56
CA HIS A 163 -3.96 -21.53 19.53
C HIS A 163 -2.92 -21.14 20.59
N ARG A 164 -2.88 -21.83 21.73
CA ARG A 164 -1.85 -21.64 22.76
C ARG A 164 -0.48 -22.18 22.30
N TRP A 165 -0.46 -23.29 21.56
CA TRP A 165 0.77 -23.86 21.02
C TRP A 165 1.35 -22.97 19.92
N ILE A 166 0.58 -22.58 18.89
CA ILE A 166 1.07 -21.67 17.83
C ILE A 166 1.42 -20.27 18.34
N GLY A 167 0.83 -19.85 19.47
CA GLY A 167 0.94 -18.50 20.03
C GLY A 167 2.19 -18.27 20.88
N ASP A 168 2.96 -19.32 21.17
CA ASP A 168 4.26 -19.21 21.84
C ASP A 168 5.39 -19.12 20.79
N PRO A 169 6.14 -18.01 20.73
CA PRO A 169 7.23 -17.83 19.77
C PRO A 169 8.35 -18.88 19.84
N ALA A 170 8.49 -19.62 20.95
CA ALA A 170 9.54 -20.63 21.09
C ALA A 170 9.33 -21.86 20.18
N HIS A 171 8.09 -22.24 19.87
CA HIS A 171 7.80 -23.49 19.17
C HIS A 171 8.17 -23.47 17.67
N ALA A 172 8.17 -22.29 17.03
CA ALA A 172 8.39 -22.15 15.59
C ALA A 172 9.76 -22.64 15.11
N GLU A 173 10.79 -22.56 15.97
CA GLU A 173 12.14 -23.08 15.68
C GLU A 173 12.43 -24.40 16.41
N GLN A 174 11.88 -24.58 17.62
CA GLN A 174 12.20 -25.74 18.46
C GLN A 174 11.38 -26.99 18.16
N GLU A 175 10.07 -26.87 17.87
CA GLU A 175 9.20 -28.04 17.64
C GLU A 175 9.12 -28.42 16.17
N ALA A 176 8.99 -27.44 15.27
CA ALA A 176 9.00 -27.66 13.81
C ALA A 176 10.35 -28.21 13.30
N GLY A 177 11.45 -27.94 14.01
CA GLY A 177 12.72 -28.67 13.90
C GLY A 177 13.18 -28.92 12.46
N PRO A 178 13.44 -30.18 12.06
CA PRO A 178 13.97 -30.49 10.72
C PRO A 178 13.07 -30.11 9.53
N ILE A 179 11.75 -29.91 9.72
CA ILE A 179 10.83 -29.54 8.63
C ILE A 179 10.52 -28.03 8.57
N ALA A 180 10.98 -27.23 9.54
CA ALA A 180 10.81 -25.78 9.52
C ALA A 180 11.22 -25.10 8.20
N PRO A 181 12.28 -25.52 7.47
CA PRO A 181 12.64 -24.94 6.17
C PRO A 181 11.64 -25.20 5.02
N PHE A 182 10.66 -26.08 5.22
CA PHE A 182 9.55 -26.33 4.28
C PHE A 182 8.29 -25.54 4.70
N LEU A 183 8.16 -25.22 5.99
CA LEU A 183 7.09 -24.39 6.57
C LEU A 183 7.36 -22.88 6.41
N LEU A 184 7.92 -22.48 5.26
CA LEU A 184 8.14 -21.07 4.89
C LEU A 184 7.09 -20.54 3.90
N ASP A 185 6.44 -21.45 3.16
CA ASP A 185 5.32 -21.16 2.26
C ASP A 185 4.31 -22.31 2.41
N PHE A 186 3.47 -22.21 3.45
CA PHE A 186 2.48 -23.22 3.81
C PHE A 186 1.10 -22.58 3.99
N ARG A 187 0.05 -23.35 3.71
CA ARG A 187 -1.34 -22.93 3.92
C ARG A 187 -1.93 -23.70 5.08
N ARG A 188 -2.60 -23.02 6.00
CA ARG A 188 -3.24 -23.63 7.17
C ARG A 188 -4.75 -23.43 7.17
N ARG A 189 -5.51 -24.48 7.43
CA ARG A 189 -6.97 -24.46 7.59
C ARG A 189 -7.37 -25.16 8.88
N LEU A 190 -8.40 -24.68 9.57
CA LEU A 190 -8.93 -25.28 10.80
C LEU A 190 -10.34 -25.82 10.55
N PHE A 191 -10.71 -26.90 11.24
CA PHE A 191 -12.06 -27.46 11.17
C PHE A 191 -12.49 -28.07 12.51
N HIS A 192 -13.77 -28.04 12.85
CA HIS A 192 -14.38 -28.84 13.91
C HIS A 192 -15.08 -30.06 13.32
N VAL A 193 -15.08 -31.19 14.03
CA VAL A 193 -15.99 -32.31 13.74
C VAL A 193 -17.36 -32.06 14.35
N ALA A 194 -18.40 -32.27 13.54
CA ALA A 194 -19.79 -32.36 13.99
C ALA A 194 -20.17 -33.82 14.28
N ALA A 195 -20.95 -34.06 15.34
CA ALA A 195 -21.47 -35.39 15.63
C ALA A 195 -22.65 -35.73 14.70
N ASP A 196 -22.55 -36.86 13.98
CA ASP A 196 -23.65 -37.38 13.14
C ASP A 196 -24.77 -37.94 14.02
N SER A 197 -25.84 -37.16 14.19
CA SER A 197 -27.00 -37.53 15.00
C SER A 197 -28.09 -38.29 14.21
N GLY A 198 -27.70 -39.15 13.27
CA GLY A 198 -28.63 -40.13 12.67
C GLY A 198 -28.28 -40.53 11.25
N SER A 199 -27.56 -41.65 11.10
CA SER A 199 -27.11 -42.14 9.80
C SER A 199 -28.25 -42.59 8.87
N THR A 200 -28.71 -41.72 7.98
CA THR A 200 -29.15 -42.05 6.61
C THR A 200 -29.13 -40.78 5.76
N TRP A 201 -28.54 -40.88 4.56
CA TRP A 201 -28.32 -39.77 3.61
C TRP A 201 -29.59 -38.93 3.37
N ALA A 202 -29.63 -37.68 3.85
CA ALA A 202 -30.75 -36.74 3.69
C ALA A 202 -30.33 -35.28 3.91
N LEU A 203 -30.59 -34.40 2.93
CA LEU A 203 -29.74 -33.23 2.68
C LEU A 203 -30.41 -32.12 1.80
N SER A 204 -30.47 -30.83 2.23
CA SER A 204 -30.75 -29.56 1.46
C SER A 204 -30.55 -28.27 2.31
N THR A 205 -30.26 -27.00 1.91
CA THR A 205 -29.80 -26.26 0.69
C THR A 205 -29.36 -24.79 1.06
N GLY A 206 -28.50 -24.09 0.29
CA GLY A 206 -28.04 -22.66 0.44
C GLY A 206 -26.53 -22.20 0.25
N ARG A 207 -26.04 -22.01 -1.00
CA ARG A 207 -25.12 -20.96 -1.61
C ARG A 207 -23.74 -20.42 -1.04
N GLU A 208 -22.68 -20.56 -1.88
CA GLU A 208 -21.85 -19.54 -2.64
C GLU A 208 -20.34 -19.25 -2.32
N ALA A 209 -19.56 -19.01 -3.39
CA ALA A 209 -18.19 -18.43 -3.56
C ALA A 209 -16.89 -19.21 -3.16
N ASP A 210 -15.90 -19.19 -4.07
CA ASP A 210 -14.50 -19.66 -3.91
C ASP A 210 -13.53 -18.50 -3.62
N VAL A 211 -12.46 -18.77 -2.84
CA VAL A 211 -11.39 -17.80 -2.52
C VAL A 211 -10.02 -18.47 -2.64
N ASP A 212 -9.24 -18.09 -3.65
CA ASP A 212 -7.91 -18.66 -3.89
C ASP A 212 -6.86 -18.15 -2.89
N ARG A 213 -6.94 -16.87 -2.51
CA ARG A 213 -5.97 -16.19 -1.63
C ARG A 213 -6.62 -15.11 -0.75
N THR A 214 -6.06 -14.90 0.44
CA THR A 214 -6.39 -13.81 1.37
C THR A 214 -5.25 -12.80 1.46
N THR A 215 -5.54 -11.57 1.91
CA THR A 215 -4.54 -10.55 2.31
C THR A 215 -5.18 -9.48 3.22
N ASP A 216 -4.43 -8.59 3.88
CA ASP A 216 -5.05 -7.45 4.57
C ASP A 216 -5.47 -6.37 3.55
N VAL A 217 -4.57 -5.99 2.64
CA VAL A 217 -4.81 -4.92 1.67
C VAL A 217 -4.41 -5.34 0.25
N LEU A 218 -5.35 -5.25 -0.70
CA LEU A 218 -5.06 -5.38 -2.13
C LEU A 218 -4.78 -3.99 -2.72
N VAL A 219 -3.55 -3.77 -3.19
CA VAL A 219 -3.15 -2.56 -3.93
C VAL A 219 -3.18 -2.88 -5.43
N VAL A 220 -3.91 -2.08 -6.19
CA VAL A 220 -4.14 -2.28 -7.63
C VAL A 220 -3.41 -1.19 -8.41
N GLY A 221 -2.40 -1.55 -9.20
CA GLY A 221 -1.46 -0.64 -9.84
C GLY A 221 -0.16 -0.48 -9.05
N ALA A 222 0.98 -0.69 -9.71
CA ALA A 222 2.32 -0.64 -9.13
C ALA A 222 3.20 0.47 -9.77
N GLY A 223 2.58 1.62 -10.03
CA GLY A 223 3.28 2.90 -10.21
C GLY A 223 3.61 3.57 -8.86
N PRO A 224 4.11 4.82 -8.83
CA PRO A 224 4.65 5.45 -7.62
C PRO A 224 3.67 5.46 -6.44
N THR A 225 2.40 5.84 -6.65
CA THR A 225 1.34 5.82 -5.63
C THR A 225 1.18 4.45 -4.98
N GLY A 226 1.03 3.39 -5.78
CA GLY A 226 0.79 2.03 -5.28
C GLY A 226 2.00 1.42 -4.62
N LEU A 227 3.20 1.66 -5.16
CA LEU A 227 4.44 1.22 -4.53
C LEU A 227 4.69 1.97 -3.21
N THR A 228 4.41 3.28 -3.12
CA THR A 228 4.45 4.03 -1.86
C THR A 228 3.48 3.44 -0.83
N ALA A 229 2.22 3.17 -1.21
CA ALA A 229 1.23 2.58 -0.31
C ALA A 229 1.71 1.20 0.20
N ALA A 230 2.22 0.35 -0.68
CA ALA A 230 2.74 -0.96 -0.33
C ALA A 230 3.97 -0.87 0.60
N VAL A 231 4.90 0.05 0.36
CA VAL A 231 6.05 0.28 1.27
C VAL A 231 5.57 0.75 2.64
N GLU A 232 4.58 1.65 2.71
CA GLU A 232 4.01 2.13 3.97
C GLU A 232 3.25 1.05 4.76
N LEU A 233 2.56 0.14 4.07
CA LEU A 233 1.85 -1.00 4.68
C LEU A 233 2.85 -2.06 5.16
N ALA A 234 3.77 -2.49 4.29
CA ALA A 234 4.76 -3.51 4.60
C ALA A 234 5.71 -3.07 5.73
N ARG A 235 6.17 -1.80 5.76
CA ARG A 235 6.99 -1.28 6.88
C ARG A 235 6.22 -1.13 8.20
N ARG A 236 4.88 -1.27 8.18
CA ARG A 236 4.00 -1.38 9.36
C ARG A 236 3.63 -2.83 9.70
N GLY A 237 4.17 -3.82 9.00
CA GLY A 237 3.83 -5.23 9.20
C GLY A 237 2.38 -5.56 8.82
N ILE A 238 1.80 -4.83 7.87
CA ILE A 238 0.48 -5.10 7.29
C ILE A 238 0.68 -5.96 6.05
N GLU A 239 -0.09 -7.02 5.88
CA GLU A 239 0.04 -7.89 4.72
C GLU A 239 -0.60 -7.23 3.48
N CYS A 240 0.20 -6.90 2.47
CA CYS A 240 -0.31 -6.28 1.25
C CYS A 240 0.10 -7.05 -0.02
N ARG A 241 -0.90 -7.39 -0.84
CA ARG A 241 -0.69 -7.85 -2.21
C ARG A 241 -0.71 -6.65 -3.15
N VAL A 242 0.26 -6.56 -4.05
CA VAL A 242 0.29 -5.54 -5.12
C VAL A 242 0.15 -6.24 -6.47
N ILE A 243 -0.88 -5.89 -7.24
CA ILE A 243 -1.09 -6.38 -8.61
C ILE A 243 -0.90 -5.24 -9.61
N ASP A 244 -0.41 -5.55 -10.80
CA ASP A 244 -0.27 -4.58 -11.89
C ASP A 244 -0.30 -5.25 -13.25
N LYS A 245 -1.09 -4.70 -14.18
CA LYS A 245 -1.36 -5.31 -15.48
C LYS A 245 -0.20 -5.26 -16.48
N LEU A 246 0.81 -4.42 -16.26
CA LEU A 246 1.99 -4.41 -17.11
C LEU A 246 2.84 -5.64 -16.78
N ALA A 247 3.17 -6.45 -17.79
CA ALA A 247 3.99 -7.67 -17.61
C ALA A 247 5.44 -7.35 -17.18
N THR A 248 5.92 -6.14 -17.44
CA THR A 248 7.21 -5.61 -17.00
C THR A 248 7.04 -4.17 -16.51
N PRO A 249 7.87 -3.67 -15.56
CA PRO A 249 7.91 -2.24 -15.26
C PRO A 249 8.21 -1.38 -16.50
N PRO A 250 7.81 -0.08 -16.51
CA PRO A 250 8.10 0.82 -17.63
C PRO A 250 9.61 0.96 -17.87
N GLY A 251 10.09 0.46 -19.02
CA GLY A 251 11.52 0.44 -19.33
C GLY A 251 12.11 1.82 -19.68
N GLN A 252 11.27 2.77 -20.12
CA GLN A 252 11.68 4.13 -20.49
C GLN A 252 10.54 5.14 -20.27
N ALA A 253 10.89 6.27 -19.64
CA ALA A 253 10.26 7.59 -19.79
C ALA A 253 8.72 7.69 -19.64
N ASP A 254 8.21 7.49 -18.42
CA ASP A 254 6.87 7.96 -18.02
C ASP A 254 6.80 9.48 -17.78
N LYS A 255 5.57 10.03 -17.71
CA LYS A 255 5.27 11.49 -17.61
C LYS A 255 6.10 12.25 -16.57
N ALA A 256 6.24 11.75 -15.35
CA ALA A 256 6.74 12.53 -14.23
C ALA A 256 8.29 12.57 -14.14
N ILE A 257 8.80 13.71 -13.67
CA ILE A 257 10.22 13.99 -13.39
C ILE A 257 10.38 14.77 -12.07
N GLY A 258 9.61 15.85 -11.88
CA GLY A 258 9.75 16.70 -10.69
C GLY A 258 9.33 15.96 -9.43
N VAL A 259 10.23 15.89 -8.45
CA VAL A 259 10.02 15.39 -7.10
C VAL A 259 10.12 16.56 -6.14
N HIS A 260 9.00 16.87 -5.47
CA HIS A 260 8.88 18.03 -4.60
C HIS A 260 9.73 17.90 -3.33
N CYS A 261 10.05 19.05 -2.73
CA CYS A 261 10.73 19.12 -1.43
C CYS A 261 10.03 18.27 -0.36
N ARG A 262 8.68 18.30 -0.31
CA ARG A 262 7.88 17.47 0.60
C ARG A 262 7.97 15.97 0.28
N THR A 263 8.02 15.58 -0.98
CA THR A 263 8.21 14.17 -1.38
C THR A 263 9.59 13.64 -0.99
N MET A 264 10.63 14.46 -1.18
CA MET A 264 11.98 14.14 -0.69
C MET A 264 12.02 13.96 0.83
N GLU A 265 11.24 14.76 1.59
CA GLU A 265 11.04 14.48 3.01
C GLU A 265 10.43 13.09 3.23
N LEU A 266 9.32 12.73 2.57
CA LEU A 266 8.66 11.43 2.78
C LEU A 266 9.62 10.26 2.50
N TRP A 267 10.43 10.38 1.46
CA TRP A 267 11.44 9.38 1.07
C TRP A 267 12.60 9.25 2.06
N GLU A 268 12.89 10.25 2.90
CA GLU A 268 13.87 10.10 4.00
C GLU A 268 13.33 9.14 5.08
N ASP A 269 12.02 9.17 5.30
CA ASP A 269 11.30 8.37 6.30
C ASP A 269 11.05 6.93 5.81
N GLN A 270 10.73 6.78 4.52
CA GLN A 270 10.71 5.46 3.86
C GLN A 270 12.11 4.84 3.77
N GLY A 271 13.17 5.66 3.81
CA GLY A 271 14.55 5.21 3.71
C GLY A 271 14.99 4.92 2.26
N ILE A 272 14.61 5.79 1.33
CA ILE A 272 15.03 5.75 -0.09
C ILE A 272 15.54 7.10 -0.64
N VAL A 273 15.59 8.15 0.20
CA VAL A 273 15.99 9.50 -0.26
C VAL A 273 17.41 9.53 -0.81
N ARG A 274 18.31 8.68 -0.30
CA ARG A 274 19.69 8.61 -0.80
C ARG A 274 19.71 8.08 -2.22
N GLU A 275 19.03 6.97 -2.45
CA GLU A 275 18.92 6.28 -3.73
C GLU A 275 18.29 7.21 -4.77
N ALA A 276 17.30 8.02 -4.37
CA ALA A 276 16.73 9.10 -5.19
C ALA A 276 17.76 10.21 -5.51
N MET A 277 18.50 10.72 -4.51
CA MET A 277 19.54 11.75 -4.73
C MET A 277 20.68 11.25 -5.63
N ASP A 278 21.15 10.01 -5.44
CA ASP A 278 22.23 9.40 -6.21
C ASP A 278 21.80 9.14 -7.68
N ALA A 279 20.49 8.92 -7.94
CA ALA A 279 19.89 8.65 -9.25
C ALA A 279 19.27 9.86 -9.98
N GLY A 280 19.05 10.99 -9.29
CA GLY A 280 18.41 12.19 -9.83
C GLY A 280 19.38 13.30 -10.28
N ILE A 281 18.82 14.48 -10.54
CA ILE A 281 19.53 15.75 -10.75
C ILE A 281 18.82 16.86 -9.97
N TRP A 282 19.56 17.76 -9.30
CA TRP A 282 18.94 18.87 -8.56
C TRP A 282 18.42 19.95 -9.51
N LEU A 283 17.21 20.45 -9.26
CA LEU A 283 16.63 21.57 -9.99
C LEU A 283 16.88 22.86 -9.20
N THR A 284 17.78 23.70 -9.71
CA THR A 284 18.29 24.91 -9.02
C THR A 284 17.39 26.12 -9.18
N GLY A 285 16.42 26.10 -10.09
CA GLY A 285 15.55 27.23 -10.37
C GLY A 285 14.69 27.05 -11.61
N ASN A 286 13.99 28.11 -12.00
CA ASN A 286 13.31 28.20 -13.29
C ASN A 286 13.56 29.52 -14.00
N MET A 287 13.44 29.50 -15.33
CA MET A 287 13.52 30.66 -16.20
C MET A 287 12.35 30.67 -17.17
N VAL A 288 11.81 31.85 -17.47
CA VAL A 288 10.74 32.06 -18.44
C VAL A 288 11.19 33.11 -19.45
N PHE A 289 11.10 32.74 -20.72
CA PHE A 289 11.32 33.59 -21.88
C PHE A 289 9.99 33.80 -22.59
N VAL A 290 9.72 35.03 -23.03
CA VAL A 290 8.57 35.38 -23.87
C VAL A 290 9.11 36.09 -25.11
N ASN A 291 8.78 35.59 -26.31
CA ASN A 291 9.27 36.12 -27.59
C ASN A 291 10.81 36.34 -27.61
N GLY A 292 11.55 35.41 -26.99
CA GLY A 292 13.01 35.42 -26.90
C GLY A 292 13.61 36.29 -25.78
N VAL A 293 12.80 37.05 -25.03
CA VAL A 293 13.25 37.92 -23.92
C VAL A 293 13.07 37.19 -22.59
N GLU A 294 14.10 37.17 -21.72
CA GLU A 294 13.97 36.68 -20.35
C GLU A 294 13.02 37.60 -19.56
N THR A 295 11.87 37.06 -19.14
CA THR A 295 10.87 37.82 -18.37
C THR A 295 10.87 37.47 -16.89
N HIS A 296 11.23 36.22 -16.54
CA HIS A 296 11.29 35.76 -15.16
C HIS A 296 12.47 34.81 -14.94
N ARG A 297 13.15 34.96 -13.80
CA ARG A 297 14.15 34.03 -13.28
C ARG A 297 13.95 33.89 -11.78
N MET A 298 13.92 32.66 -11.28
CA MET A 298 13.81 32.35 -9.85
C MET A 298 14.79 31.24 -9.49
N SER A 299 15.56 31.43 -8.41
CA SER A 299 16.30 30.34 -7.77
C SER A 299 15.38 29.57 -6.83
N TRP A 300 15.59 28.25 -6.78
CA TRP A 300 14.93 27.32 -5.85
C TRP A 300 15.88 26.88 -4.71
N GLU A 301 17.07 27.48 -4.63
CA GLU A 301 18.01 27.31 -3.53
C GLU A 301 17.50 28.04 -2.29
N LEU A 302 16.73 27.34 -1.46
CA LEU A 302 16.16 27.83 -0.19
C LEU A 302 16.82 27.10 0.99
N PRO A 303 17.85 27.69 1.65
CA PRO A 303 18.63 27.03 2.72
C PRO A 303 17.83 26.65 3.98
N GLU A 304 16.60 27.13 4.13
CA GLU A 304 15.67 26.75 5.19
C GLU A 304 14.92 25.43 4.92
N LEU A 305 14.97 24.90 3.69
CA LEU A 305 14.35 23.62 3.33
C LEU A 305 15.35 22.47 3.51
N PRO A 306 14.93 21.31 4.08
CA PRO A 306 15.82 20.16 4.24
C PRO A 306 16.18 19.50 2.90
N TYR A 307 15.37 19.71 1.85
CA TYR A 307 15.55 19.20 0.50
C TYR A 307 15.12 20.23 -0.53
N ALA A 308 15.83 20.29 -1.65
CA ALA A 308 15.45 21.04 -2.85
C ALA A 308 14.55 20.19 -3.78
N HIS A 309 14.08 20.80 -4.88
CA HIS A 309 13.35 20.09 -5.93
C HIS A 309 14.33 19.18 -6.70
N LEU A 310 14.01 17.89 -6.80
CA LEU A 310 14.82 16.90 -7.52
C LEU A 310 14.14 16.53 -8.85
N GLY A 311 14.89 16.44 -9.93
CA GLY A 311 14.49 15.79 -11.17
C GLY A 311 14.86 14.31 -11.16
N LEU A 312 13.86 13.44 -11.03
CA LEU A 312 14.01 11.98 -11.05
C LEU A 312 12.91 11.37 -11.94
N PRO A 313 13.25 10.75 -13.09
CA PRO A 313 12.26 10.11 -13.96
C PRO A 313 11.44 9.05 -13.23
N GLN A 314 10.14 8.98 -13.50
CA GLN A 314 9.23 8.03 -12.85
C GLN A 314 9.71 6.56 -12.91
N TYR A 315 10.39 6.12 -13.98
CA TYR A 315 10.91 4.75 -14.06
C TYR A 315 12.03 4.47 -13.04
N GLU A 316 12.83 5.47 -12.66
CA GLU A 316 13.79 5.36 -11.55
C GLU A 316 13.06 5.37 -10.20
N THR A 317 12.04 6.23 -10.04
CA THR A 317 11.17 6.25 -8.86
C THR A 317 10.51 4.89 -8.60
N GLU A 318 9.93 4.28 -9.63
CA GLU A 318 9.32 2.94 -9.56
C GLU A 318 10.36 1.85 -9.30
N ARG A 319 11.55 1.93 -9.91
CA ARG A 319 12.66 1.00 -9.63
C ARG A 319 13.08 1.06 -8.16
N ILE A 320 13.35 2.25 -7.64
CA ILE A 320 13.80 2.47 -6.25
C ILE A 320 12.72 2.04 -5.25
N LEU A 321 11.46 2.40 -5.48
CA LEU A 321 10.35 1.95 -4.63
C LEU A 321 10.11 0.43 -4.71
N THR A 322 10.29 -0.20 -5.87
CA THR A 322 10.17 -1.67 -6.04
C THR A 322 11.33 -2.40 -5.34
N GLU A 323 12.56 -1.90 -5.45
CA GLU A 323 13.72 -2.40 -4.71
C GLU A 323 13.50 -2.28 -3.20
N ARG A 324 12.99 -1.13 -2.73
CA ARG A 324 12.64 -0.94 -1.32
C ARG A 324 11.55 -1.88 -0.84
N LEU A 325 10.48 -2.05 -1.62
CA LEU A 325 9.39 -2.97 -1.29
C LEU A 325 9.90 -4.42 -1.17
N ALA A 326 10.83 -4.81 -2.04
CA ALA A 326 11.49 -6.12 -1.96
C ALA A 326 12.36 -6.30 -0.69
N THR A 327 12.94 -5.24 -0.12
CA THR A 327 13.60 -5.33 1.21
C THR A 327 12.62 -5.57 2.37
N LEU A 328 11.31 -5.38 2.14
CA LEU A 328 10.23 -5.62 3.09
C LEU A 328 9.48 -6.94 2.80
N GLY A 329 10.04 -7.81 1.94
CA GLY A 329 9.49 -9.12 1.61
C GLY A 329 8.40 -9.15 0.52
N VAL A 330 7.88 -7.99 0.11
CA VAL A 330 6.78 -7.88 -0.86
C VAL A 330 7.31 -7.63 -2.28
N ARG A 331 6.65 -8.18 -3.29
CA ARG A 331 6.96 -7.92 -4.72
C ARG A 331 5.66 -7.72 -5.52
N PRO A 332 5.59 -6.74 -6.45
CA PRO A 332 4.43 -6.60 -7.31
C PRO A 332 4.25 -7.78 -8.27
N GLN A 333 3.02 -8.31 -8.33
CA GLN A 333 2.61 -9.29 -9.32
C GLN A 333 2.29 -8.57 -10.63
N ARG A 334 3.28 -8.57 -11.53
CA ARG A 334 3.19 -7.99 -12.87
C ARG A 334 2.43 -8.91 -13.83
N GLY A 335 1.74 -8.33 -14.81
CA GLY A 335 0.84 -9.03 -15.71
C GLY A 335 -0.48 -9.49 -15.08
N ALA A 336 -0.91 -8.89 -13.96
CA ALA A 336 -2.15 -9.22 -13.27
C ALA A 336 -3.09 -8.01 -13.19
N ASP A 337 -4.32 -8.14 -13.70
CA ASP A 337 -5.27 -7.04 -13.85
C ASP A 337 -6.55 -7.27 -13.04
N LEU A 338 -7.16 -6.20 -12.54
CA LEU A 338 -8.41 -6.26 -11.79
C LEU A 338 -9.59 -6.36 -12.75
N VAL A 339 -10.38 -7.43 -12.67
CA VAL A 339 -11.56 -7.61 -13.52
C VAL A 339 -12.77 -6.90 -12.92
N GLU A 340 -13.09 -7.26 -11.67
CA GLU A 340 -14.28 -6.86 -10.92
C GLU A 340 -14.05 -7.09 -9.42
N PHE A 341 -14.87 -6.49 -8.56
CA PHE A 341 -14.92 -6.82 -7.14
C PHE A 341 -16.32 -6.58 -6.57
N THR A 342 -16.59 -7.20 -5.43
CA THR A 342 -17.70 -6.85 -4.52
C THR A 342 -17.13 -6.53 -3.13
N GLN A 343 -17.94 -5.92 -2.26
CA GLN A 343 -17.55 -5.63 -0.88
C GLN A 343 -18.73 -5.79 0.09
N ASP A 344 -18.39 -6.05 1.35
CA ASP A 344 -19.32 -6.29 2.46
C ASP A 344 -18.75 -5.71 3.77
N ASP A 345 -19.43 -5.96 4.89
CA ASP A 345 -19.05 -5.43 6.20
C ASP A 345 -17.66 -5.92 6.69
N ASP A 346 -17.14 -7.04 6.18
CA ASP A 346 -15.87 -7.65 6.60
C ASP A 346 -14.71 -7.45 5.61
N GLY A 347 -14.97 -7.29 4.31
CA GLY A 347 -13.92 -7.20 3.31
C GLY A 347 -14.33 -6.85 1.89
N VAL A 348 -13.37 -6.99 0.98
CA VAL A 348 -13.50 -6.83 -0.48
C VAL A 348 -13.15 -8.18 -1.12
N LEU A 349 -14.01 -8.67 -2.01
CA LEU A 349 -13.78 -9.89 -2.80
C LEU A 349 -13.49 -9.47 -4.25
N ALA A 350 -12.24 -9.62 -4.70
CA ALA A 350 -11.76 -9.13 -5.99
C ALA A 350 -11.35 -10.27 -6.92
N THR A 351 -11.84 -10.22 -8.17
CA THR A 351 -11.43 -11.14 -9.24
C THR A 351 -10.25 -10.53 -9.99
N VAL A 352 -9.13 -11.24 -10.02
CA VAL A 352 -7.90 -10.82 -10.70
C VAL A 352 -7.64 -11.75 -11.88
N ALA A 353 -7.41 -11.19 -13.07
CA ALA A 353 -6.91 -11.93 -14.23
C ALA A 353 -5.40 -12.12 -14.09
N THR A 354 -4.90 -13.33 -14.32
CA THR A 354 -3.49 -13.71 -14.10
C THR A 354 -2.70 -13.76 -15.41
N ALA A 355 -1.37 -13.62 -15.32
CA ALA A 355 -0.47 -13.48 -16.48
C ALA A 355 -0.41 -14.71 -17.41
N ASP A 356 -0.91 -15.86 -16.95
CA ASP A 356 -1.09 -17.10 -17.71
C ASP A 356 -2.45 -17.19 -18.45
N GLY A 357 -3.30 -16.17 -18.32
CA GLY A 357 -4.65 -16.12 -18.86
C GLY A 357 -5.74 -16.70 -17.94
N GLY A 358 -5.36 -17.11 -16.72
CA GLY A 358 -6.31 -17.55 -15.70
C GLY A 358 -7.06 -16.41 -15.01
N ARG A 359 -7.81 -16.78 -13.96
CA ARG A 359 -8.38 -15.86 -12.98
C ARG A 359 -8.17 -16.43 -11.58
N GLU A 360 -7.96 -15.57 -10.60
CA GLU A 360 -7.93 -15.91 -9.18
C GLU A 360 -8.82 -14.96 -8.36
N THR A 361 -9.43 -15.47 -7.30
CA THR A 361 -10.24 -14.68 -6.36
C THR A 361 -9.44 -14.31 -5.11
N VAL A 362 -9.39 -13.01 -4.80
CA VAL A 362 -8.64 -12.44 -3.69
C VAL A 362 -9.60 -11.82 -2.67
N ARG A 363 -9.54 -12.29 -1.41
CA ARG A 363 -10.26 -11.67 -0.29
C ARG A 363 -9.32 -10.74 0.47
N ALA A 364 -9.60 -9.44 0.48
CA ALA A 364 -8.86 -8.43 1.24
C ALA A 364 -9.74 -7.78 2.32
N LYS A 365 -9.16 -7.22 3.38
CA LYS A 365 -9.92 -6.35 4.32
C LYS A 365 -10.21 -4.98 3.69
N TYR A 366 -9.31 -4.50 2.83
CA TYR A 366 -9.41 -3.23 2.09
C TYR A 366 -8.80 -3.34 0.68
N LEU A 367 -9.25 -2.48 -0.24
CA LEU A 367 -8.67 -2.35 -1.59
C LEU A 367 -8.28 -0.90 -1.86
N VAL A 368 -7.12 -0.68 -2.48
CA VAL A 368 -6.64 0.66 -2.88
C VAL A 368 -6.34 0.70 -4.38
N GLY A 369 -7.11 1.50 -5.12
CA GLY A 369 -6.92 1.80 -6.53
C GLY A 369 -5.83 2.86 -6.74
N CYS A 370 -4.70 2.41 -7.28
CA CYS A 370 -3.55 3.19 -7.71
C CYS A 370 -3.30 3.00 -9.21
N ASP A 371 -4.32 2.54 -9.94
CA ASP A 371 -4.35 2.07 -11.33
C ASP A 371 -4.53 3.20 -12.37
N GLY A 372 -4.29 4.44 -11.94
CA GLY A 372 -4.03 5.60 -12.78
C GLY A 372 -5.23 6.18 -13.53
N ALA A 373 -4.95 6.93 -14.60
CA ALA A 373 -5.96 7.70 -15.32
C ALA A 373 -7.11 6.85 -15.89
N HIS A 374 -6.88 5.55 -16.10
CA HIS A 374 -7.87 4.57 -16.56
C HIS A 374 -8.30 3.61 -15.45
N SER A 375 -8.30 4.08 -14.20
CA SER A 375 -8.63 3.30 -13.01
C SER A 375 -9.94 2.53 -13.19
N ARG A 376 -9.79 1.21 -13.16
CA ARG A 376 -10.86 0.21 -13.14
C ARG A 376 -11.51 0.17 -11.77
N VAL A 377 -10.76 0.46 -10.70
CA VAL A 377 -11.31 0.64 -9.35
C VAL A 377 -12.30 1.81 -9.31
N ARG A 378 -11.93 2.97 -9.86
CA ARG A 378 -12.82 4.14 -9.97
C ARG A 378 -14.08 3.83 -10.79
N GLU A 379 -13.92 3.13 -11.91
CA GLU A 379 -15.03 2.72 -12.78
C GLU A 379 -16.01 1.79 -12.06
N LEU A 380 -15.51 0.76 -11.38
CA LEU A 380 -16.31 -0.24 -10.66
C LEU A 380 -17.07 0.35 -9.45
N LEU A 381 -16.49 1.36 -8.79
CA LEU A 381 -17.18 2.14 -7.76
C LEU A 381 -18.21 3.16 -8.32
N GLY A 382 -18.30 3.33 -9.64
CA GLY A 382 -19.17 4.33 -10.25
C GLY A 382 -18.81 5.77 -9.88
N LEU A 383 -17.55 6.04 -9.50
CA LEU A 383 -17.10 7.38 -9.12
C LEU A 383 -17.05 8.31 -10.33
N THR A 384 -17.47 9.55 -10.14
CA THR A 384 -17.66 10.53 -11.22
C THR A 384 -16.76 11.75 -11.03
N PHE A 385 -16.30 12.35 -12.12
CA PHE A 385 -15.49 13.58 -12.03
C PHE A 385 -16.38 14.78 -11.70
N THR A 386 -16.07 15.46 -10.59
CA THR A 386 -16.71 16.68 -10.10
C THR A 386 -16.57 17.79 -11.15
N GLY A 387 -17.69 18.30 -11.67
CA GLY A 387 -17.69 19.26 -12.79
C GLY A 387 -17.46 18.64 -14.17
N GLY A 388 -17.31 17.31 -14.27
CA GLY A 388 -16.95 16.59 -15.48
C GLY A 388 -15.44 16.47 -15.69
N LEU A 389 -15.03 15.60 -16.62
CA LEU A 389 -13.63 15.47 -17.02
C LEU A 389 -13.29 16.54 -18.08
N GLY A 390 -12.63 17.61 -17.65
CA GLY A 390 -12.14 18.66 -18.54
C GLY A 390 -10.99 18.17 -19.43
N ARG A 391 -10.90 18.69 -20.65
CA ARG A 391 -9.84 18.38 -21.61
C ARG A 391 -9.38 19.66 -22.30
N PHE A 392 -8.08 19.90 -22.34
CA PHE A 392 -7.52 20.97 -23.16
C PHE A 392 -7.77 20.64 -24.64
N PRO A 393 -8.10 21.61 -25.50
CA PRO A 393 -8.30 21.35 -26.92
C PRO A 393 -6.99 20.99 -27.64
N GLN A 394 -5.84 21.46 -27.15
CA GLN A 394 -4.52 21.19 -27.74
C GLN A 394 -4.05 19.75 -27.47
N LEU A 395 -3.35 19.18 -28.46
CA LEU A 395 -2.47 18.02 -28.28
C LEU A 395 -1.08 18.51 -27.87
N PHE A 396 -0.38 17.71 -27.07
CA PHE A 396 0.97 17.98 -26.57
C PHE A 396 1.90 16.83 -26.94
N MET A 397 3.18 17.13 -27.18
CA MET A 397 4.20 16.11 -27.37
C MET A 397 5.30 16.21 -26.31
N LEU A 398 5.86 15.06 -25.95
CA LEU A 398 7.05 14.91 -25.11
C LEU A 398 8.17 14.26 -25.93
N GLY A 399 9.42 14.59 -25.60
CA GLY A 399 10.61 13.90 -26.12
C GLY A 399 11.81 14.00 -25.18
N ASP A 400 12.52 12.88 -24.96
CA ASP A 400 13.79 12.82 -24.24
C ASP A 400 14.94 12.90 -25.25
N VAL A 401 15.68 14.01 -25.26
CA VAL A 401 16.76 14.33 -26.22
C VAL A 401 18.01 14.87 -25.53
N ASP A 402 19.13 14.87 -26.24
CA ASP A 402 20.30 15.68 -25.90
C ASP A 402 20.20 17.01 -26.66
N VAL A 403 20.46 18.15 -25.98
CA VAL A 403 20.26 19.51 -26.51
C VAL A 403 21.54 20.34 -26.39
N ASP A 404 22.07 20.74 -27.54
CA ASP A 404 23.25 21.61 -27.68
C ASP A 404 22.83 23.08 -27.65
N TRP A 405 23.23 23.81 -26.59
CA TRP A 405 22.92 25.23 -26.32
C TRP A 405 23.74 25.81 -25.15
N ASP A 406 23.81 27.14 -25.04
CA ASP A 406 24.49 27.87 -23.94
C ASP A 406 23.54 28.20 -22.75
N MET A 407 22.55 27.35 -22.45
CA MET A 407 21.57 27.60 -21.38
C MET A 407 22.07 27.15 -19.99
N PRO A 408 21.66 27.80 -18.88
CA PRO A 408 22.10 27.41 -17.54
C PRO A 408 21.66 26.00 -17.12
N ASP A 409 22.61 25.20 -16.63
CA ASP A 409 22.37 23.89 -16.02
C ASP A 409 21.39 23.96 -14.84
N GLY A 410 20.72 22.84 -14.55
CA GLY A 410 19.83 22.68 -13.39
C GLY A 410 18.51 23.47 -13.44
N HIS A 411 18.32 24.38 -14.40
CA HIS A 411 17.12 25.21 -14.49
C HIS A 411 16.01 24.54 -15.30
N LEU A 412 14.77 24.64 -14.83
CA LEU A 412 13.59 24.37 -15.65
C LEU A 412 13.33 25.58 -16.56
N LEU A 413 13.45 25.38 -17.87
CA LEU A 413 13.35 26.45 -18.86
C LEU A 413 11.97 26.44 -19.51
N ARG A 414 11.35 27.61 -19.66
CA ARG A 414 10.11 27.81 -20.41
C ARG A 414 10.32 28.88 -21.47
N PHE A 415 9.99 28.58 -22.71
CA PHE A 415 9.99 29.53 -23.81
C PHE A 415 8.56 29.63 -24.36
N LEU A 416 8.01 30.83 -24.32
CA LEU A 416 6.65 31.15 -24.77
C LEU A 416 6.73 32.06 -26.00
N HIS A 417 5.80 31.87 -26.93
CA HIS A 417 5.60 32.75 -28.08
C HIS A 417 4.17 33.29 -28.07
N GLU A 418 4.05 34.60 -28.27
CA GLU A 418 2.81 35.37 -28.18
C GLU A 418 2.67 36.29 -29.40
N THR A 419 1.58 36.10 -30.14
CA THR A 419 1.17 36.97 -31.26
C THR A 419 -0.07 37.75 -30.86
N ASP A 420 -0.09 39.07 -31.07
CA ASP A 420 -1.22 39.96 -30.77
C ASP A 420 -1.81 39.82 -29.35
N GLY A 421 -0.95 39.53 -28.35
CA GLY A 421 -1.36 39.35 -26.96
C GLY A 421 -2.02 37.98 -26.67
N ARG A 422 -1.76 36.96 -27.50
CA ARG A 422 -2.25 35.60 -27.30
C ARG A 422 -1.11 34.59 -27.48
N MET A 423 -0.88 33.74 -26.47
CA MET A 423 0.08 32.64 -26.58
C MET A 423 -0.32 31.65 -27.68
N ASP A 424 0.63 31.31 -28.55
CA ASP A 424 0.48 30.35 -29.64
C ASP A 424 1.64 29.36 -29.78
N GLY A 425 2.77 29.61 -29.12
CA GLY A 425 3.86 28.65 -28.94
C GLY A 425 4.25 28.48 -27.46
N MET A 426 4.52 27.24 -27.06
CA MET A 426 5.09 26.92 -25.75
C MET A 426 6.08 25.76 -25.86
N LEU A 427 7.23 25.92 -25.21
CA LEU A 427 8.28 24.92 -25.06
C LEU A 427 8.73 24.91 -23.60
N VAL A 428 8.72 23.74 -22.96
CA VAL A 428 9.23 23.53 -21.60
C VAL A 428 10.33 22.49 -21.66
N CYS A 429 11.49 22.82 -21.10
CA CYS A 429 12.65 21.93 -21.05
C CYS A 429 13.00 21.64 -19.59
N VAL A 430 12.92 20.37 -19.19
CA VAL A 430 13.27 19.89 -17.85
C VAL A 430 14.58 19.13 -17.94
N PRO A 431 15.64 19.53 -17.23
CA PRO A 431 16.92 18.82 -17.27
C PRO A 431 16.79 17.42 -16.65
N LEU A 432 17.53 16.48 -17.23
CA LEU A 432 17.59 15.08 -16.81
C LEU A 432 19.03 14.70 -16.49
N ARG A 433 19.22 13.64 -15.69
CA ARG A 433 20.55 13.12 -15.40
C ARG A 433 21.22 12.60 -16.68
N GLY A 434 22.26 13.29 -17.10
CA GLY A 434 23.04 13.07 -18.31
C GLY A 434 23.64 14.38 -18.83
N GLU A 435 24.74 14.32 -19.57
CA GLU A 435 25.30 15.49 -20.27
C GLU A 435 24.30 15.98 -21.32
N ALA A 436 24.03 17.30 -21.35
CA ALA A 436 23.10 17.96 -22.27
C ALA A 436 21.67 17.38 -22.34
N ARG A 437 21.23 16.53 -21.40
CA ARG A 437 19.99 15.75 -21.53
C ARG A 437 18.76 16.49 -20.97
N TYR A 438 17.71 16.62 -21.77
CA TYR A 438 16.45 17.25 -21.35
C TYR A 438 15.22 16.44 -21.78
N ARG A 439 14.15 16.55 -21.00
CA ARG A 439 12.78 16.31 -21.51
C ARG A 439 12.23 17.61 -22.06
N ILE A 440 11.85 17.57 -23.33
CA ILE A 440 11.10 18.59 -24.04
C ILE A 440 9.61 18.29 -23.87
N ALA A 441 8.81 19.31 -23.55
CA ALA A 441 7.36 19.29 -23.60
C ALA A 441 6.86 20.51 -24.39
N THR A 442 6.02 20.31 -25.40
CA THR A 442 5.58 21.38 -26.32
C THR A 442 4.23 21.01 -26.96
N LEU A 443 3.63 21.93 -27.72
CA LEU A 443 2.43 21.66 -28.50
C LEU A 443 2.73 20.62 -29.59
N ALA A 444 1.82 19.66 -29.82
CA ALA A 444 2.02 18.66 -30.86
C ALA A 444 1.84 19.28 -32.26
N PRO A 445 2.72 18.95 -33.23
CA PRO A 445 2.61 19.43 -34.60
C PRO A 445 1.22 19.24 -35.24
N PRO A 446 0.70 20.20 -36.04
CA PRO A 446 -0.65 20.14 -36.61
C PRO A 446 -1.00 18.87 -37.40
N ARG A 447 0.02 18.17 -37.93
CA ARG A 447 -0.15 16.86 -38.59
C ARG A 447 -0.81 15.80 -37.71
N PHE A 448 -0.64 15.86 -36.38
CA PHE A 448 -1.31 14.96 -35.44
C PHE A 448 -2.79 15.32 -35.25
N PHE A 449 -3.12 16.62 -35.26
CA PHE A 449 -4.50 17.10 -35.18
C PHE A 449 -5.33 16.70 -36.41
N ALA A 450 -4.67 16.57 -37.58
CA ALA A 450 -5.30 16.00 -38.78
C ALA A 450 -5.54 14.48 -38.67
N GLN A 451 -4.70 13.74 -37.93
CA GLN A 451 -4.84 12.29 -37.74
C GLN A 451 -6.02 11.91 -36.84
N THR A 452 -6.42 12.75 -35.88
CA THR A 452 -7.63 12.50 -35.07
C THR A 452 -8.94 12.83 -35.80
N GLY A 453 -8.88 13.27 -37.07
CA GLY A 453 -10.05 13.64 -37.87
C GLY A 453 -10.87 14.81 -37.31
N GLY A 454 -10.28 15.62 -36.41
CA GLY A 454 -11.00 16.64 -35.64
C GLY A 454 -11.86 16.10 -34.50
N GLN A 455 -11.81 14.79 -34.23
CA GLN A 455 -12.42 14.18 -33.04
C GLN A 455 -11.44 14.19 -31.86
N ASP A 456 -11.99 13.91 -30.68
CA ASP A 456 -11.21 13.72 -29.46
C ASP A 456 -10.34 12.46 -29.56
N ALA A 457 -9.01 12.65 -29.52
CA ALA A 457 -8.10 11.56 -29.19
C ALA A 457 -8.55 10.88 -27.87
N PRO A 458 -8.43 9.55 -27.76
CA PRO A 458 -8.76 8.86 -26.53
C PRO A 458 -7.91 9.42 -25.36
N PRO A 459 -8.47 9.54 -24.15
CA PRO A 459 -7.66 9.85 -22.98
C PRO A 459 -6.63 8.73 -22.79
N GLY A 460 -5.41 9.09 -22.40
CA GLY A 460 -4.35 8.12 -22.08
C GLY A 460 -2.97 8.51 -22.61
N PHE A 461 -2.09 7.51 -22.68
CA PHE A 461 -0.92 7.52 -23.56
C PHE A 461 -1.29 6.75 -24.83
N SER A 462 -0.67 7.09 -25.96
CA SER A 462 -1.10 6.67 -27.29
C SER A 462 -1.08 5.15 -27.55
N GLU A 463 -2.27 4.59 -27.80
CA GLU A 463 -2.45 3.77 -29.01
C GLU A 463 -2.86 4.68 -30.19
N GLU A 464 -2.76 4.17 -31.42
CA GLU A 464 -3.20 4.78 -32.70
C GLU A 464 -2.66 6.15 -33.14
N LEU A 465 -1.76 6.82 -32.40
CA LEU A 465 -0.96 7.94 -32.92
C LEU A 465 0.52 7.58 -33.10
N ALA A 466 1.13 8.08 -34.18
CA ALA A 466 2.55 7.90 -34.44
C ALA A 466 3.40 8.67 -33.41
N ALA A 467 4.58 8.15 -33.08
CA ALA A 467 5.52 8.86 -32.21
C ALA A 467 6.00 10.19 -32.86
N PRO A 468 6.28 11.23 -32.06
CA PRO A 468 7.08 12.38 -32.50
C PRO A 468 8.44 11.91 -33.04
N THR A 469 8.99 12.65 -34.00
CA THR A 469 10.34 12.41 -34.52
C THR A 469 11.31 13.46 -33.99
N LEU A 470 12.62 13.20 -34.11
CA LEU A 470 13.64 14.18 -33.78
C LEU A 470 13.48 15.47 -34.61
N ALA A 471 12.93 15.38 -35.83
CA ALA A 471 12.64 16.53 -36.67
C ALA A 471 11.46 17.38 -36.15
N ASP A 472 10.45 16.76 -35.52
CA ASP A 472 9.37 17.51 -34.86
C ASP A 472 9.90 18.27 -33.64
N VAL A 473 10.75 17.64 -32.82
CA VAL A 473 11.41 18.27 -31.66
C VAL A 473 12.32 19.40 -32.12
N GLN A 474 13.15 19.17 -33.15
CA GLN A 474 14.02 20.20 -33.72
C GLN A 474 13.22 21.39 -34.28
N ALA A 475 12.08 21.15 -34.95
CA ALA A 475 11.23 22.23 -35.46
C ALA A 475 10.61 23.10 -34.33
N ALA A 476 10.29 22.50 -33.18
CA ALA A 476 9.85 23.26 -32.00
C ALA A 476 11.00 24.09 -31.39
N LEU A 477 12.23 23.56 -31.40
CA LEU A 477 13.42 24.27 -30.91
C LEU A 477 13.83 25.42 -31.85
N ASP A 478 13.87 25.20 -33.17
CA ASP A 478 14.19 26.25 -34.16
C ASP A 478 13.17 27.40 -34.17
N HIS A 479 11.95 27.19 -33.64
CA HIS A 479 10.93 28.22 -33.49
C HIS A 479 10.98 28.94 -32.13
N LEU A 480 11.24 28.24 -31.03
CA LEU A 480 11.00 28.73 -29.66
C LEU A 480 12.26 28.83 -28.78
N ALA A 481 13.33 28.11 -29.09
CA ALA A 481 14.57 28.09 -28.31
C ALA A 481 15.60 29.11 -28.87
N PRO A 482 16.74 29.33 -28.19
CA PRO A 482 17.78 30.24 -28.68
C PRO A 482 18.29 29.88 -30.09
N PRO A 483 18.54 30.86 -30.98
CA PRO A 483 19.00 30.60 -32.34
C PRO A 483 20.27 29.76 -32.38
N GLY A 484 20.21 28.61 -33.08
CA GLY A 484 21.32 27.67 -33.18
C GLY A 484 21.13 26.37 -32.41
N THR A 485 20.20 26.31 -31.43
CA THR A 485 19.92 25.12 -30.60
C THR A 485 19.74 23.84 -31.42
N ARG A 486 20.39 22.74 -31.05
CA ARG A 486 20.25 21.43 -31.73
C ARG A 486 19.82 20.33 -30.79
N ALA A 487 18.76 19.60 -31.16
CA ALA A 487 18.43 18.32 -30.56
C ALA A 487 19.14 17.18 -31.28
N SER A 488 19.56 16.17 -30.50
CA SER A 488 20.03 14.88 -31.00
C SER A 488 19.53 13.75 -30.11
N ASN A 489 19.79 12.49 -30.52
CA ASN A 489 19.66 11.32 -29.66
C ASN A 489 18.27 11.19 -28.97
N LEU A 490 17.20 11.22 -29.77
CA LEU A 490 15.83 11.02 -29.29
C LEU A 490 15.69 9.59 -28.74
N ARG A 491 15.63 9.46 -27.42
CA ARG A 491 15.54 8.16 -26.72
C ARG A 491 14.10 7.67 -26.60
N TRP A 492 13.17 8.60 -26.40
CA TRP A 492 11.75 8.33 -26.24
C TRP A 492 10.93 9.55 -26.64
N SER A 493 9.69 9.35 -27.09
CA SER A 493 8.72 10.42 -27.32
C SER A 493 7.28 9.90 -27.30
N SER A 494 6.31 10.80 -27.09
CA SER A 494 4.88 10.46 -27.11
C SER A 494 4.03 11.70 -27.43
N VAL A 495 2.85 11.49 -28.03
CA VAL A 495 1.78 12.49 -28.15
C VAL A 495 0.67 12.14 -27.15
N PHE A 496 0.17 13.13 -26.43
CA PHE A 496 -0.90 12.98 -25.44
C PHE A 496 -1.81 14.21 -25.40
N ARG A 497 -2.96 14.06 -24.75
CA ARG A 497 -3.88 15.17 -24.47
C ARG A 497 -3.97 15.39 -22.97
N ILE A 498 -3.99 16.65 -22.53
CA ILE A 498 -4.16 16.98 -21.12
C ILE A 498 -5.64 16.88 -20.75
N SER A 499 -5.95 15.99 -19.81
CA SER A 499 -7.23 15.94 -19.11
C SER A 499 -7.07 16.44 -17.68
N HIS A 500 -8.12 17.00 -17.09
CA HIS A 500 -8.14 17.40 -15.68
C HIS A 500 -9.50 17.15 -15.04
N GLY A 501 -9.51 16.85 -13.74
CA GLY A 501 -10.72 16.58 -12.99
C GLY A 501 -10.41 15.86 -11.67
N ILE A 502 -11.40 15.74 -10.80
CA ILE A 502 -11.27 15.08 -9.49
C ILE A 502 -12.56 14.34 -9.15
N VAL A 503 -12.44 13.13 -8.58
CA VAL A 503 -13.61 12.30 -8.24
C VAL A 503 -14.51 12.94 -7.18
N ASP A 504 -15.78 12.60 -7.23
CA ASP A 504 -16.81 12.99 -6.28
C ASP A 504 -16.58 12.39 -4.88
N ARG A 505 -16.04 11.17 -4.79
CA ARG A 505 -15.57 10.53 -3.54
C ARG A 505 -14.22 9.84 -3.73
N TYR A 506 -13.37 9.86 -2.71
CA TYR A 506 -12.07 9.17 -2.64
C TYR A 506 -12.20 7.76 -2.03
N ARG A 507 -13.34 7.45 -1.40
CA ARG A 507 -13.64 6.19 -0.71
C ARG A 507 -15.08 5.74 -1.04
N ASP A 508 -15.29 4.43 -1.12
CA ASP A 508 -16.60 3.82 -0.88
C ASP A 508 -16.45 2.51 -0.11
N GLY A 509 -17.10 2.40 1.06
CA GLY A 509 -16.99 1.26 1.97
C GLY A 509 -15.56 0.96 2.41
N ARG A 510 -14.99 -0.14 1.90
CA ARG A 510 -13.64 -0.66 2.15
C ARG A 510 -12.68 -0.43 0.97
N VAL A 511 -13.12 0.29 -0.06
CA VAL A 511 -12.37 0.56 -1.29
C VAL A 511 -12.01 2.04 -1.37
N PHE A 512 -10.77 2.32 -1.79
CA PHE A 512 -10.19 3.67 -1.87
C PHE A 512 -9.58 3.91 -3.26
N VAL A 513 -9.44 5.17 -3.67
CA VAL A 513 -8.67 5.58 -4.85
C VAL A 513 -7.63 6.65 -4.49
N ALA A 514 -6.46 6.65 -5.15
CA ALA A 514 -5.34 7.54 -4.86
C ALA A 514 -4.55 7.95 -6.14
N GLY A 515 -3.94 9.14 -6.14
CA GLY A 515 -3.22 9.67 -7.32
C GLY A 515 -4.10 9.81 -8.56
N ASP A 516 -3.54 9.52 -9.75
CA ASP A 516 -4.22 9.53 -11.06
C ASP A 516 -5.55 8.71 -11.13
N ALA A 517 -5.81 7.81 -10.17
CA ALA A 517 -7.10 7.14 -10.03
C ALA A 517 -8.20 8.07 -9.49
N ALA A 518 -7.85 8.99 -8.59
CA ALA A 518 -8.76 9.93 -7.91
C ALA A 518 -8.76 11.34 -8.55
N HIS A 519 -7.60 11.84 -8.97
CA HIS A 519 -7.47 13.20 -9.52
C HIS A 519 -6.54 13.22 -10.72
N LEU A 520 -6.86 14.07 -11.69
CA LEU A 520 -6.10 14.27 -12.92
C LEU A 520 -5.73 15.74 -13.02
N HIS A 521 -4.43 15.99 -13.21
CA HIS A 521 -3.86 17.32 -13.27
C HIS A 521 -3.14 17.54 -14.61
N PRO A 522 -3.08 18.79 -15.11
CA PRO A 522 -2.09 19.18 -16.09
C PRO A 522 -0.66 18.85 -15.62
N PRO A 523 0.27 18.49 -16.52
CA PRO A 523 1.67 18.23 -16.18
C PRO A 523 2.45 19.48 -15.72
N ALA A 524 1.85 20.68 -15.85
CA ALA A 524 2.41 21.92 -15.33
C ALA A 524 2.67 21.82 -13.82
N GLY A 525 3.90 22.14 -13.40
CA GLY A 525 4.32 22.05 -12.00
C GLY A 525 4.61 20.62 -11.47
N GLY A 526 4.52 19.58 -12.31
CA GLY A 526 4.93 18.21 -11.95
C GLY A 526 4.11 17.57 -10.82
N GLN A 527 2.88 18.02 -10.60
CA GLN A 527 2.13 17.78 -9.36
C GLN A 527 1.71 16.31 -9.16
N GLY A 528 1.08 15.67 -10.17
CA GLY A 528 0.33 14.40 -10.00
C GLY A 528 1.05 13.26 -9.26
N MET A 529 2.32 12.98 -9.61
CA MET A 529 3.11 11.94 -8.91
C MET A 529 3.32 12.28 -7.43
N ASN A 530 3.60 13.54 -7.10
CA ASN A 530 3.83 14.00 -5.73
C ASN A 530 2.53 14.03 -4.92
N THR A 531 1.41 14.42 -5.54
CA THR A 531 0.09 14.35 -4.92
C THR A 531 -0.28 12.90 -4.60
N GLY A 532 -0.10 11.97 -5.56
CA GLY A 532 -0.38 10.54 -5.37
C GLY A 532 0.48 9.88 -4.28
N ILE A 533 1.79 10.18 -4.23
CA ILE A 533 2.66 9.72 -3.14
C ILE A 533 2.17 10.25 -1.78
N GLN A 534 1.71 11.50 -1.70
CA GLN A 534 1.15 12.08 -0.47
C GLN A 534 -0.21 11.49 -0.08
N ASP A 535 -1.05 11.09 -1.04
CA ASP A 535 -2.30 10.36 -0.79
C ASP A 535 -2.02 8.99 -0.16
N ALA A 536 -1.14 8.21 -0.78
CA ALA A 536 -0.71 6.90 -0.30
C ALA A 536 -0.10 6.97 1.11
N TRP A 537 0.73 8.00 1.34
CA TRP A 537 1.35 8.30 2.64
C TRP A 537 0.32 8.65 3.73
N ASN A 538 -0.71 9.44 3.40
CA ASN A 538 -1.80 9.79 4.31
C ASN A 538 -2.72 8.59 4.62
N LEU A 539 -3.03 7.77 3.62
CA LEU A 539 -3.96 6.64 3.75
C LEU A 539 -3.36 5.44 4.48
N ALA A 540 -2.11 5.08 4.18
CA ALA A 540 -1.54 3.80 4.61
C ALA A 540 -1.38 3.65 6.14
N TRP A 541 -1.09 4.74 6.87
CA TRP A 541 -1.05 4.66 8.34
C TRP A 541 -2.45 4.48 8.95
N LYS A 542 -3.48 5.07 8.33
CA LYS A 542 -4.89 4.93 8.75
C LYS A 542 -5.40 3.51 8.49
N LEU A 543 -5.09 2.95 7.32
CA LEU A 543 -5.34 1.54 6.99
C LEU A 543 -4.64 0.59 7.96
N ALA A 544 -3.38 0.86 8.35
CA ALA A 544 -2.65 0.00 9.28
C ALA A 544 -3.33 -0.09 10.66
N LEU A 545 -3.84 1.03 11.20
CA LEU A 545 -4.60 1.00 12.46
C LEU A 545 -5.95 0.28 12.31
N ALA A 546 -6.61 0.42 11.15
CA ALA A 546 -7.90 -0.22 10.87
C ALA A 546 -7.78 -1.74 10.70
N VAL A 547 -6.77 -2.21 9.94
CA VAL A 547 -6.44 -3.64 9.75
C VAL A 547 -6.15 -4.36 11.07
N ARG A 548 -5.49 -3.66 12.00
CA ARG A 548 -5.18 -4.14 13.37
C ARG A 548 -6.37 -4.04 14.34
N GLY A 549 -7.51 -3.49 13.91
CA GLY A 549 -8.71 -3.34 14.75
C GLY A 549 -8.62 -2.25 15.84
N ILE A 550 -7.64 -1.35 15.75
CA ILE A 550 -7.38 -0.29 16.75
C ILE A 550 -7.64 1.13 16.24
N ALA A 551 -8.21 1.30 15.04
CA ALA A 551 -8.67 2.59 14.53
C ALA A 551 -9.97 3.04 15.20
N ALA A 552 -10.12 4.35 15.39
CA ALA A 552 -11.42 4.95 15.68
C ALA A 552 -12.35 4.86 14.45
N PRO A 553 -13.69 4.76 14.60
CA PRO A 553 -14.60 4.47 13.48
C PRO A 553 -14.49 5.45 12.30
N GLY A 554 -14.33 6.75 12.56
CA GLY A 554 -14.20 7.79 11.53
C GLY A 554 -12.77 8.01 11.01
N LEU A 555 -11.77 7.23 11.44
CA LEU A 555 -10.37 7.45 11.05
C LEU A 555 -10.19 7.38 9.54
N LEU A 556 -10.85 6.43 8.87
CA LEU A 556 -10.70 6.21 7.42
C LEU A 556 -11.40 7.28 6.57
N ASP A 557 -12.47 7.90 7.08
CA ASP A 557 -13.19 8.97 6.37
C ASP A 557 -12.35 10.25 6.25
N SER A 558 -11.48 10.51 7.24
CA SER A 558 -10.55 11.62 7.20
C SER A 558 -9.60 11.62 5.99
N TYR A 559 -9.41 10.49 5.29
CA TYR A 559 -8.63 10.45 4.06
C TYR A 559 -9.26 11.34 2.97
N GLU A 560 -10.57 11.26 2.79
CA GLU A 560 -11.29 12.13 1.85
C GLU A 560 -11.27 13.58 2.32
N THR A 561 -11.57 13.82 3.61
CA THR A 561 -11.57 15.18 4.19
C THR A 561 -10.22 15.88 4.05
N GLU A 562 -9.11 15.15 4.12
CA GLU A 562 -7.75 15.71 4.05
C GLU A 562 -7.18 15.77 2.62
N ARG A 563 -7.49 14.80 1.75
CA ARG A 563 -6.83 14.66 0.44
C ARG A 563 -7.66 15.14 -0.75
N ARG A 564 -9.00 15.21 -0.62
CA ARG A 564 -9.88 15.70 -1.68
C ARG A 564 -9.79 17.22 -1.88
N PRO A 565 -9.81 18.08 -0.83
CA PRO A 565 -9.68 19.52 -1.01
C PRO A 565 -8.34 19.95 -1.63
N GLU A 566 -7.25 19.29 -1.25
CA GLU A 566 -5.92 19.49 -1.84
C GLU A 566 -5.90 19.18 -3.34
N GLY A 567 -6.51 18.05 -3.74
CA GLY A 567 -6.68 17.72 -5.15
C GLY A 567 -7.56 18.72 -5.91
N GLU A 568 -8.62 19.26 -5.26
CA GLU A 568 -9.46 20.32 -5.83
C GLU A 568 -8.67 21.63 -6.04
N GLU A 569 -7.83 22.03 -5.08
CA GLU A 569 -7.02 23.25 -5.18
C GLU A 569 -5.96 23.11 -6.29
N ILE A 570 -5.30 21.95 -6.41
CA ILE A 570 -4.29 21.68 -7.45
C ILE A 570 -4.93 21.66 -8.85
N VAL A 571 -6.09 21.00 -9.03
CA VAL A 571 -6.84 21.08 -10.30
C VAL A 571 -7.21 22.54 -10.60
N GLY A 572 -7.78 23.26 -9.64
CA GLY A 572 -8.21 24.64 -9.81
C GLY A 572 -7.07 25.60 -10.15
N ARG A 573 -5.90 25.45 -9.50
CA ARG A 573 -4.72 26.28 -9.76
C ARG A 573 -4.10 25.96 -11.13
N ALA A 574 -3.98 24.68 -11.48
CA ALA A 574 -3.42 24.27 -12.77
C ALA A 574 -4.33 24.67 -13.97
N VAL A 575 -5.64 24.77 -13.77
CA VAL A 575 -6.56 25.38 -14.74
C VAL A 575 -6.30 26.89 -14.87
N ARG A 576 -6.22 27.64 -13.77
CA ARG A 576 -5.91 29.10 -13.82
C ARG A 576 -4.59 29.38 -14.53
N MET A 577 -3.51 28.69 -14.14
CA MET A 577 -2.17 28.83 -14.74
C MET A 577 -2.08 28.49 -16.23
N ALA A 578 -3.12 27.86 -16.82
CA ALA A 578 -3.19 27.55 -18.24
C ALA A 578 -4.16 28.45 -19.04
N PHE A 579 -4.87 29.38 -18.37
CA PHE A 579 -5.88 30.25 -19.00
C PHE A 579 -5.82 31.74 -18.58
N THR A 580 -4.95 32.14 -17.64
CA THR A 580 -4.80 33.54 -17.19
C THR A 580 -3.34 33.97 -17.01
N ASP A 581 -2.99 35.17 -17.47
CA ASP A 581 -1.64 35.78 -17.30
C ASP A 581 -1.33 36.23 -15.84
N GLU A 582 -2.30 36.06 -14.94
CA GLU A 582 -2.21 36.43 -13.52
C GLU A 582 -1.37 35.42 -12.70
N LEU A 583 -0.07 35.38 -13.00
CA LEU A 583 0.93 35.07 -12.00
C LEU A 583 1.01 36.27 -11.04
N ASP A 584 0.43 36.12 -9.84
CA ASP A 584 0.62 37.08 -8.75
C ASP A 584 2.10 37.13 -8.36
N ARG A 585 2.70 38.32 -8.47
CA ARG A 585 4.16 38.50 -8.45
C ARG A 585 4.70 38.86 -7.07
N GLU A 586 3.83 39.14 -6.08
CA GLU A 586 4.28 39.73 -4.81
C GLU A 586 4.87 38.72 -3.80
N ASP A 587 4.64 37.41 -3.95
CA ASP A 587 5.28 36.38 -3.09
C ASP A 587 5.62 35.07 -3.84
N LEU A 588 6.57 35.17 -4.78
CA LEU A 588 7.13 34.02 -5.52
C LEU A 588 7.63 32.89 -4.59
N LYS A 589 8.15 33.24 -3.41
CA LYS A 589 8.65 32.26 -2.43
C LYS A 589 7.49 31.42 -1.88
N ARG A 590 6.41 32.06 -1.46
CA ARG A 590 5.20 31.36 -0.98
C ARG A 590 4.56 30.52 -2.08
N GLN A 591 4.53 31.01 -3.33
CA GLN A 591 4.07 30.20 -4.47
C GLN A 591 4.89 28.90 -4.59
N PHE A 592 6.23 28.99 -4.60
CA PHE A 592 7.09 27.81 -4.65
C PHE A 592 6.87 26.86 -3.47
N LEU A 593 6.77 27.39 -2.23
CA LEU A 593 6.48 26.57 -1.05
C LEU A 593 5.10 25.87 -1.13
N GLN A 594 4.10 26.51 -1.74
CA GLN A 594 2.78 25.90 -1.96
C GLN A 594 2.81 24.87 -3.10
N GLU A 595 3.54 25.12 -4.20
CA GLU A 595 3.73 24.17 -5.31
C GLU A 595 4.57 22.94 -4.91
N MET A 596 5.45 23.06 -3.92
CA MET A 596 6.25 21.96 -3.35
C MET A 596 5.58 21.23 -2.16
N SER A 597 4.29 21.49 -1.90
CA SER A 597 3.51 20.99 -0.75
C SER A 597 4.11 21.27 0.64
N MET A 598 4.98 22.30 0.78
CA MET A 598 5.58 22.68 2.07
C MET A 598 4.63 23.49 2.95
N LEU A 599 3.53 24.02 2.40
CA LEU A 599 2.47 24.75 3.11
C LEU A 599 1.18 23.94 3.31
N LEU A 600 1.22 22.63 3.06
CA LEU A 600 0.12 21.69 3.28
C LEU A 600 -0.35 21.71 4.74
N SER A 601 -1.67 21.88 4.95
CA SER A 601 -2.27 21.90 6.29
C SER A 601 -3.66 21.26 6.31
N TYR A 602 -3.86 20.33 7.24
CA TYR A 602 -5.13 19.64 7.48
C TYR A 602 -5.96 20.30 8.59
N ALA A 603 -6.01 21.63 8.63
CA ALA A 603 -6.63 22.40 9.70
C ALA A 603 -8.14 22.12 9.89
N ASP A 604 -8.85 21.74 8.82
CA ASP A 604 -10.29 21.39 8.84
C ASP A 604 -10.55 19.89 9.09
N SER A 605 -9.52 19.10 9.43
CA SER A 605 -9.66 17.65 9.65
C SER A 605 -10.36 17.30 10.97
N PRO A 606 -11.18 16.24 11.03
CA PRO A 606 -11.67 15.69 12.31
C PRO A 606 -10.55 15.09 13.18
N LEU A 607 -9.32 14.94 12.67
CA LEU A 607 -8.16 14.42 13.38
C LEU A 607 -7.22 15.51 13.92
N VAL A 608 -7.71 16.74 14.09
CA VAL A 608 -6.91 17.85 14.65
C VAL A 608 -7.60 18.52 15.85
N GLY A 609 -6.82 19.11 16.76
CA GLY A 609 -7.38 19.90 17.87
C GLY A 609 -6.33 20.51 18.80
N GLU A 610 -6.76 21.40 19.69
CA GLU A 610 -5.88 22.03 20.68
C GLU A 610 -6.57 22.30 22.02
N CYS A 611 -5.78 22.50 23.07
CA CYS A 611 -6.25 22.96 24.37
C CYS A 611 -5.28 23.99 24.97
N LEU A 612 -5.67 25.26 24.93
CA LEU A 612 -4.86 26.40 25.36
C LEU A 612 -5.60 27.13 26.50
N THR A 613 -4.91 27.45 27.60
CA THR A 613 -5.50 28.30 28.66
C THR A 613 -5.37 29.80 28.38
N ASP A 614 -4.52 30.16 27.42
CA ASP A 614 -4.26 31.52 26.95
C ASP A 614 -4.36 31.51 25.41
N PRO A 615 -5.25 32.32 24.79
CA PRO A 615 -5.37 32.42 23.33
C PRO A 615 -4.11 32.87 22.58
N ASP A 616 -3.14 33.48 23.28
CA ASP A 616 -1.86 33.87 22.70
C ASP A 616 -0.75 32.81 22.90
N ALA A 617 -1.02 31.71 23.63
CA ALA A 617 -0.12 30.58 23.76
C ALA A 617 0.07 29.84 22.41
N LEU A 618 1.28 29.30 22.17
CA LEU A 618 1.66 28.58 20.95
C LEU A 618 1.40 29.34 19.62
N ARG A 619 1.14 30.66 19.66
CA ARG A 619 0.77 31.47 18.48
C ARG A 619 1.84 31.48 17.38
N GLN A 620 3.12 31.35 17.76
CA GLN A 620 4.26 31.30 16.85
C GLN A 620 4.61 29.87 16.39
N GLY A 621 4.02 28.85 17.03
CA GLY A 621 4.22 27.45 16.66
C GLY A 621 3.23 26.96 15.61
N PRO A 622 3.49 25.80 14.99
CA PRO A 622 2.56 25.17 14.05
C PRO A 622 1.22 24.90 14.71
N ARG A 623 0.14 25.04 13.94
CA ARG A 623 -1.23 24.76 14.36
C ARG A 623 -1.56 23.27 14.18
N PRO A 624 -2.62 22.75 14.82
CA PRO A 624 -3.18 21.46 14.45
C PRO A 624 -3.55 21.47 12.97
N GLY A 625 -3.14 20.45 12.24
CA GLY A 625 -3.24 20.36 10.78
C GLY A 625 -1.94 20.68 10.04
N ASP A 626 -1.14 21.62 10.54
CA ASP A 626 0.08 22.07 9.85
C ASP A 626 1.16 20.96 9.82
N ARG A 627 1.98 20.97 8.77
CA ARG A 627 3.22 20.18 8.72
C ARG A 627 4.13 20.55 9.90
N ALA A 628 4.61 19.56 10.65
CA ALA A 628 5.56 19.75 11.75
C ALA A 628 6.93 20.26 11.19
N PRO A 629 7.39 21.47 11.55
CA PRO A 629 8.68 21.97 11.10
C PRO A 629 9.85 21.22 11.73
N ASP A 630 10.87 20.89 10.95
CA ASP A 630 12.07 20.26 11.51
C ASP A 630 12.96 21.27 12.26
N VAL A 631 13.66 20.81 13.29
CA VAL A 631 14.49 21.62 14.18
C VAL A 631 15.81 20.89 14.46
N GLY A 632 16.90 21.39 13.88
CA GLY A 632 18.25 20.89 14.16
C GLY A 632 18.84 21.44 15.46
N GLY A 633 19.78 20.69 16.07
CA GLY A 633 20.59 21.13 17.22
C GLY A 633 20.28 20.40 18.53
N LEU A 634 19.20 19.61 18.57
CA LEU A 634 18.75 18.86 19.74
C LEU A 634 19.83 17.89 20.25
N ARG A 635 19.88 17.66 21.56
CA ARG A 635 20.90 16.83 22.22
C ARG A 635 20.29 15.68 23.01
N ARG A 636 20.92 14.50 22.98
CA ARG A 636 20.53 13.33 23.76
C ARG A 636 21.77 12.75 24.45
N GLN A 637 21.64 12.34 25.71
CA GLN A 637 22.75 11.78 26.48
C GLN A 637 23.31 10.54 25.77
N GLY A 638 24.65 10.49 25.60
CA GLY A 638 25.35 9.42 24.90
C GLY A 638 25.45 9.59 23.37
N VAL A 639 24.76 10.57 22.77
CA VAL A 639 24.84 10.85 21.33
C VAL A 639 25.88 11.94 21.08
N GLY A 640 26.92 11.63 20.29
CA GLY A 640 28.06 12.52 20.04
C GLY A 640 27.81 13.65 19.03
N HIS A 641 26.70 13.60 18.28
CA HIS A 641 26.30 14.60 17.29
C HIS A 641 24.96 15.25 17.71
N PRO A 642 24.63 16.45 17.19
CA PRO A 642 23.28 16.97 17.30
C PRO A 642 22.28 16.07 16.56
N LEU A 643 21.04 16.09 17.00
CA LEU A 643 19.88 15.51 16.35
C LEU A 643 19.03 16.60 15.71
N ARG A 644 18.21 16.22 14.75
CA ARG A 644 17.04 16.98 14.31
C ARG A 644 15.80 16.48 15.04
N LEU A 645 14.75 17.29 15.12
CA LEU A 645 13.44 16.86 15.60
C LEU A 645 12.93 15.67 14.77
N ARG A 646 13.19 15.70 13.46
CA ARG A 646 12.87 14.63 12.53
C ARG A 646 13.55 13.30 12.85
N ASP A 647 14.72 13.29 13.49
CA ASP A 647 15.36 12.05 13.93
C ASP A 647 14.61 11.39 15.11
N LEU A 648 13.65 12.10 15.73
CA LEU A 648 12.74 11.60 16.77
C LEU A 648 11.35 11.24 16.23
N THR A 649 10.83 12.03 15.27
CA THR A 649 9.44 11.93 14.78
C THR A 649 9.26 11.05 13.54
N ARG A 650 10.34 10.74 12.80
CA ARG A 650 10.27 9.88 11.62
C ARG A 650 9.96 8.42 11.98
N GLY A 651 9.23 7.73 11.10
CA GLY A 651 8.90 6.32 11.24
C GLY A 651 7.44 6.02 10.93
N THR A 652 6.87 5.08 11.68
CA THR A 652 5.55 4.50 11.39
C THR A 652 4.44 4.91 12.35
N ARG A 653 4.80 5.56 13.46
CA ARG A 653 3.98 5.83 14.65
C ARG A 653 3.70 7.31 14.85
N HIS A 654 2.78 7.61 15.76
CA HIS A 654 2.62 8.95 16.30
C HIS A 654 3.77 9.26 17.26
N THR A 655 4.14 10.54 17.38
CA THR A 655 5.17 11.00 18.32
C THR A 655 4.63 12.08 19.25
N LEU A 656 4.61 11.78 20.56
CA LEU A 656 4.26 12.72 21.61
C LEU A 656 5.50 13.50 22.08
N LEU A 657 5.58 14.76 21.68
CA LEU A 657 6.62 15.71 22.06
C LEU A 657 6.14 16.50 23.29
N VAL A 658 6.64 16.13 24.46
CA VAL A 658 6.34 16.86 25.71
C VAL A 658 7.49 17.84 25.97
N TYR A 659 7.20 19.12 26.16
CA TYR A 659 8.19 20.15 26.46
C TYR A 659 8.11 20.61 27.92
N ALA A 660 9.26 20.85 28.54
CA ALA A 660 9.38 21.51 29.84
C ALA A 660 10.61 22.43 29.91
N ASP A 661 10.44 23.66 30.40
CA ASP A 661 11.56 24.57 30.74
C ASP A 661 11.83 24.63 32.26
N GLY A 662 12.67 25.59 32.68
CA GLY A 662 13.07 25.76 34.07
C GLY A 662 11.94 26.09 35.06
N SER A 663 10.71 26.35 34.59
CA SER A 663 9.53 26.52 35.45
C SER A 663 8.87 25.21 35.88
N ALA A 664 9.26 24.06 35.32
CA ALA A 664 8.70 22.75 35.67
C ALA A 664 9.35 22.20 36.96
N ASP A 665 8.53 21.80 37.93
CA ASP A 665 8.98 21.17 39.17
C ASP A 665 8.99 19.63 39.08
N GLU A 666 9.41 18.96 40.16
CA GLU A 666 9.48 17.50 40.22
C GLU A 666 8.09 16.83 40.09
N ALA A 667 7.01 17.52 40.48
CA ALA A 667 5.64 17.00 40.37
C ALA A 667 5.13 17.09 38.92
N ALA A 668 5.43 18.19 38.21
CA ALA A 668 5.16 18.33 36.79
C ALA A 668 5.92 17.27 35.97
N LEU A 669 7.21 17.04 36.26
CA LEU A 669 8.01 16.01 35.60
C LEU A 669 7.49 14.58 35.89
N ALA A 670 7.05 14.29 37.12
CA ALA A 670 6.41 13.01 37.45
C ALA A 670 5.05 12.83 36.73
N ALA A 671 4.30 13.90 36.51
CA ALA A 671 3.06 13.85 35.73
C ALA A 671 3.31 13.50 34.25
N VAL A 672 4.45 13.91 33.66
CA VAL A 672 4.86 13.51 32.31
C VAL A 672 5.11 12.01 32.20
N GLU A 673 5.71 11.39 33.23
CA GLU A 673 5.92 9.93 33.25
C GLU A 673 4.59 9.16 33.23
N LYS A 674 3.66 9.58 34.10
CA LYS A 674 2.30 9.01 34.17
C LYS A 674 1.54 9.21 32.85
N LEU A 675 1.66 10.39 32.23
CA LEU A 675 1.04 10.68 30.94
C LEU A 675 1.59 9.77 29.82
N TYR A 676 2.91 9.59 29.75
CA TYR A 676 3.52 8.70 28.77
C TYR A 676 3.06 7.25 28.94
N ALA A 677 2.96 6.76 30.18
CA ALA A 677 2.45 5.43 30.48
C ALA A 677 0.96 5.26 30.09
N GLU A 678 0.11 6.25 30.42
CA GLU A 678 -1.31 6.25 30.03
C GLU A 678 -1.49 6.24 28.51
N VAL A 679 -0.80 7.14 27.79
CA VAL A 679 -0.88 7.25 26.33
C VAL A 679 -0.41 5.96 25.67
N ARG A 680 0.74 5.42 26.07
CA ARG A 680 1.28 4.18 25.50
C ARG A 680 0.34 2.99 25.71
N GLY A 681 -0.33 2.91 26.87
CA GLY A 681 -1.33 1.87 27.14
C GLY A 681 -2.60 2.04 26.30
N GLN A 682 -3.14 3.26 26.21
CA GLN A 682 -4.38 3.55 25.49
C GLN A 682 -4.27 3.39 23.97
N THR A 683 -3.07 3.54 23.41
CA THR A 683 -2.83 3.44 21.96
C THR A 683 -2.11 2.16 21.54
N ALA A 684 -2.12 1.13 22.39
CA ALA A 684 -1.42 -0.16 22.16
C ALA A 684 0.09 -0.03 21.79
N GLY A 685 0.73 1.08 22.16
CA GLY A 685 2.12 1.38 21.80
C GLY A 685 2.34 2.06 20.44
N GLU A 686 1.28 2.50 19.74
CA GLU A 686 1.37 3.25 18.46
C GLU A 686 1.71 4.75 18.60
N VAL A 687 1.96 5.21 19.83
CA VAL A 687 2.50 6.53 20.16
C VAL A 687 3.84 6.32 20.88
N ASP A 688 4.93 6.72 20.23
CA ASP A 688 6.22 6.91 20.89
C ASP A 688 6.24 8.31 21.54
N GLY A 689 7.12 8.55 22.53
CA GLY A 689 7.09 9.79 23.31
C GLY A 689 8.45 10.23 23.83
N TYR A 690 8.66 11.54 23.86
CA TYR A 690 9.93 12.18 24.23
C TYR A 690 9.70 13.37 25.15
N LEU A 691 10.57 13.55 26.15
CA LEU A 691 10.65 14.78 26.93
C LEU A 691 11.74 15.69 26.38
N LEU A 692 11.33 16.83 25.82
CA LEU A 692 12.18 17.94 25.39
C LEU A 692 12.37 18.92 26.55
N LEU A 693 13.57 18.97 27.10
CA LEU A 693 13.95 19.96 28.11
C LEU A 693 14.53 21.21 27.45
N GLY A 694 13.98 22.38 27.78
CA GLY A 694 14.60 23.67 27.42
C GLY A 694 15.96 23.88 28.12
N PRO A 695 16.69 24.97 27.82
CA PRO A 695 18.04 25.20 28.33
C PRO A 695 18.14 25.13 29.86
N ASP A 696 17.22 25.80 30.56
CA ASP A 696 17.12 25.83 32.03
C ASP A 696 16.48 24.57 32.64
N GLY A 697 15.94 23.68 31.82
CA GLY A 697 15.23 22.47 32.24
C GLY A 697 16.16 21.46 32.91
N ARG A 698 15.86 21.07 34.14
CA ARG A 698 16.66 20.10 34.91
C ARG A 698 16.33 18.68 34.48
N ALA A 699 17.34 17.89 34.10
CA ALA A 699 17.17 16.49 33.79
C ALA A 699 16.86 15.67 35.06
N PRO A 700 15.70 15.00 35.17
CA PRO A 700 15.42 14.07 36.26
C PRO A 700 16.29 12.82 36.15
N ARG A 701 16.55 12.16 37.29
CA ARG A 701 17.52 11.05 37.37
C ARG A 701 17.03 9.75 36.71
N LEU A 702 15.72 9.54 36.68
CA LEU A 702 15.03 8.42 36.07
C LEU A 702 13.71 8.97 35.49
N LEU A 703 13.39 8.57 34.26
CA LEU A 703 12.11 8.79 33.59
C LEU A 703 11.91 7.70 32.53
N ALA A 704 10.69 7.18 32.40
CA ALA A 704 10.31 6.25 31.36
C ALA A 704 10.41 6.81 29.91
N PRO A 705 9.98 8.05 29.58
CA PRO A 705 10.17 8.60 28.25
C PRO A 705 11.64 9.05 28.02
N PRO A 706 12.25 8.76 26.86
CA PRO A 706 13.57 9.28 26.50
C PRO A 706 13.66 10.81 26.57
N VAL A 707 14.70 11.29 27.25
CA VAL A 707 14.96 12.73 27.42
C VAL A 707 15.86 13.26 26.29
N VAL A 708 15.47 14.39 25.73
CA VAL A 708 16.18 15.18 24.72
C VAL A 708 16.25 16.63 25.23
N ARG A 709 17.28 17.39 24.84
CA ARG A 709 17.48 18.78 25.24
C ARG A 709 17.48 19.71 24.03
N ASP A 710 16.81 20.84 24.19
CA ASP A 710 16.83 22.00 23.31
C ASP A 710 17.75 23.09 23.90
N ASP A 711 19.03 22.75 24.08
CA ASP A 711 20.00 23.62 24.76
C ASP A 711 20.24 24.98 24.05
N GLU A 712 19.90 25.07 22.76
CA GLU A 712 19.94 26.29 21.96
C GLU A 712 18.59 27.03 21.88
N GLY A 713 17.52 26.52 22.49
CA GLY A 713 16.19 27.14 22.49
C GLY A 713 15.51 27.20 21.11
N ARG A 714 15.93 26.37 20.15
CA ARG A 714 15.45 26.37 18.76
C ARG A 714 14.07 25.73 18.66
N PHE A 715 13.85 24.60 19.32
CA PHE A 715 12.51 23.99 19.39
C PHE A 715 11.55 24.95 20.11
N ARG A 716 12.01 25.57 21.21
CA ARG A 716 11.25 26.58 21.94
C ARG A 716 10.79 27.73 21.04
N ALA A 717 11.68 28.26 20.20
CA ALA A 717 11.37 29.32 19.25
C ALA A 717 10.41 28.86 18.14
N THR A 718 10.70 27.75 17.46
CA THR A 718 9.93 27.25 16.31
C THR A 718 8.54 26.70 16.69
N TYR A 719 8.36 26.18 17.91
CA TYR A 719 7.08 25.65 18.40
C TYR A 719 6.32 26.61 19.34
N GLY A 720 6.90 27.77 19.66
CA GLY A 720 6.28 28.82 20.47
C GLY A 720 5.96 28.42 21.91
N VAL A 721 6.68 27.43 22.47
CA VAL A 721 6.39 26.79 23.76
C VAL A 721 7.01 27.51 24.96
N THR A 722 6.31 27.53 26.09
CA THR A 722 6.77 28.08 27.38
C THR A 722 6.22 27.29 28.57
N GLY A 723 7.01 27.20 29.64
CA GLY A 723 6.64 26.44 30.85
C GLY A 723 6.58 24.94 30.57
N THR A 724 5.36 24.38 30.50
CA THR A 724 5.11 23.00 30.04
C THR A 724 4.16 23.01 28.86
N ALA A 725 4.41 22.20 27.85
CA ALA A 725 3.56 22.09 26.67
C ALA A 725 3.62 20.68 26.07
N VAL A 726 2.68 20.35 25.18
CA VAL A 726 2.68 19.09 24.44
C VAL A 726 2.28 19.30 22.99
N TYR A 727 2.93 18.57 22.09
CA TYR A 727 2.58 18.42 20.68
C TYR A 727 2.50 16.93 20.33
N LEU A 728 1.44 16.51 19.64
CA LEU A 728 1.32 15.17 19.04
C LEU A 728 1.53 15.29 17.53
N VAL A 729 2.59 14.69 17.03
CA VAL A 729 2.88 14.59 15.59
C VAL A 729 2.35 13.26 15.07
N ARG A 730 1.62 13.31 13.96
CA ARG A 730 1.05 12.14 13.26
C ARG A 730 2.14 11.36 12.50
N PRO A 731 1.90 10.08 12.14
CA PRO A 731 2.84 9.29 11.32
C PRO A 731 3.12 9.90 9.94
N ASP A 732 2.25 10.80 9.47
CA ASP A 732 2.43 11.51 8.21
C ASP A 732 3.20 12.85 8.34
N GLY A 733 3.60 13.24 9.55
CA GLY A 733 4.41 14.43 9.83
C GLY A 733 3.63 15.73 10.00
N HIS A 734 2.31 15.69 10.23
CA HIS A 734 1.49 16.87 10.58
C HIS A 734 1.16 16.88 12.07
N VAL A 735 0.89 18.05 12.64
CA VAL A 735 0.47 18.19 14.03
C VAL A 735 -0.99 17.72 14.17
N GLY A 736 -1.23 16.67 14.95
CA GLY A 736 -2.58 16.25 15.33
C GLY A 736 -3.12 17.07 16.50
N PHE A 737 -2.32 17.21 17.57
CA PHE A 737 -2.74 17.90 18.79
C PHE A 737 -1.66 18.82 19.33
N ARG A 738 -2.06 19.91 19.99
CA ARG A 738 -1.16 20.72 20.83
C ARG A 738 -1.87 21.28 22.07
N SER A 739 -1.14 21.46 23.17
CA SER A 739 -1.71 22.02 24.40
C SER A 739 -0.65 22.71 25.27
N GLN A 740 -1.03 23.84 25.87
CA GLN A 740 -0.21 24.61 26.80
C GLN A 740 -1.08 25.31 27.86
N PRO A 741 -0.89 25.06 29.18
CA PRO A 741 -0.08 23.98 29.75
C PRO A 741 -0.63 22.59 29.36
N ILE A 742 0.07 21.51 29.73
CA ILE A 742 -0.31 20.14 29.34
C ILE A 742 -1.68 19.75 29.93
N ASP A 743 -2.72 19.67 29.10
CA ASP A 743 -3.99 19.01 29.46
C ASP A 743 -4.00 17.54 29.01
N ALA A 744 -3.87 16.64 29.99
CA ALA A 744 -3.91 15.19 29.81
C ALA A 744 -5.30 14.65 29.41
N ASP A 745 -6.38 15.28 29.86
CA ASP A 745 -7.75 14.87 29.56
C ASP A 745 -8.17 15.32 28.16
N ALA A 746 -7.69 16.49 27.70
CA ALA A 746 -7.83 16.94 26.33
C ALA A 746 -7.04 16.06 25.36
N LEU A 747 -5.78 15.73 25.67
CA LEU A 747 -4.98 14.79 24.88
C LEU A 747 -5.67 13.41 24.82
N ARG A 748 -6.18 12.90 25.96
CA ARG A 748 -6.91 11.62 25.99
C ARG A 748 -8.13 11.64 25.08
N LYS A 749 -8.93 12.72 25.10
CA LYS A 749 -10.09 12.89 24.19
C LYS A 749 -9.66 12.92 22.72
N HIS A 750 -8.59 13.65 22.39
CA HIS A 750 -8.06 13.70 21.02
C HIS A 750 -7.60 12.31 20.54
N LEU A 751 -6.92 11.53 21.38
CA LEU A 751 -6.48 10.18 21.01
C LEU A 751 -7.65 9.24 20.65
N HIS A 752 -8.84 9.43 21.22
CA HIS A 752 -10.05 8.66 20.85
C HIS A 752 -10.62 9.03 19.46
N LEU A 753 -10.13 10.10 18.81
CA LEU A 753 -10.47 10.43 17.42
C LEU A 753 -9.65 9.59 16.43
N VAL A 754 -8.51 9.05 16.87
CA VAL A 754 -7.57 8.27 16.06
C VAL A 754 -7.63 6.79 16.41
N PHE A 755 -7.61 6.47 17.70
CA PHE A 755 -7.56 5.12 18.24
C PHE A 755 -8.92 4.69 18.80
N GLY A 756 -9.37 3.50 18.38
CA GLY A 756 -10.50 2.83 19.00
C GLY A 756 -10.12 2.33 20.40
N GLY A 757 -11.08 2.31 21.32
CA GLY A 757 -10.84 1.74 22.65
C GLY A 757 -10.44 0.27 22.54
N ALA A 758 -9.26 -0.08 23.07
CA ALA A 758 -8.77 -1.45 23.07
C ALA A 758 -9.80 -2.41 23.72
N ARG A 759 -10.03 -3.55 23.07
CA ARG A 759 -10.91 -4.64 23.55
C ARG A 759 -10.15 -5.60 24.46
#